data_AF-P59438-F1
#
_entry.id   AF-P59438-F1
#
_cell.length_a   1.000
_cell.length_b   1.000
_cell.length_c   1.000
_cell.angle_alpha   90.00
_cell.angle_beta   90.00
_cell.angle_gamma   90.00
#
_symmetry.space_group_name_H-M   'P 1'
#
loop_
_entity.id
_entity.type
_entity.pdbx_description
1 polymer ?
#
loop_
_entity_poly.entity_id
_entity_poly.type
_entity_poly.pdbx_seq_one_letter_code
_entity_poly.pdbx_strand_id
1 'polypeptide(L)'
;MTFVPVIPEAYSHVLAEFESLDPLLTALRLDSSRLRCTSIAVSRKWLALGSTGGGLNLIQKDGWKQRLFLSHREGAISQIACCSHDDDYVAVATSQGLVVVWELNQERRGKPERIHVSSEHKGRKVTALCWDTAVLRVFVGDHVGKVSAIKLNTLKQAKAAAAFVMFPVQTVLTVDSCVVQLDYLDGRLLVSSLTRSFLCDTEREKFWKIGNKERHGEYGACFFPGRCAGGQQPVIYCARPGSRMWEVNFDGEVLSTHQFKKLLSMPPLPVITARSEPQYDHTVGSSQSLAFPKLLHLSEHCVLTWTEKGIYIFIPQNVQVLLWSEVKDIQDVAVYKNELFCLHFNGKISHLSLLSVERCVERLLRRGLWDLAARTCCLFQNSIITSRARKTLTADKLEHLKSQLDLTACSELISQLDDLILRFEPLESACSSRRSSISSHESFSILDSGIYRIISSRRGSQSDEDSCSLHSQTFSEDERLKEFASHQEEEQPEQGCGANRNEESASHSPVMSEVDKSEAFLPFSIALPFRSPSPLVSLQAVKDSVSSFVRKTTEKIGTLHGSPELKEPFESKDADRAHEEEVSAVTCPLEEDTEEKEIHQPPKEDRLQELTAATAEAMTKLLDPLVLFEPKVLRMVLLEWLSQLEKTFAMKDFPGISNTSSPTVKSNLGAHLLGETEKRVLDEESGEGRRVSLVTEEAGGQITCDPVSNLSEPSADRFRVCSPYAITNSLQRDLAELTTLCLELNVLTSAMESVGGHVDRASQQLSPEILACRFLKKYFFLLDLKRAKESIKLTYDSPCVWDTFVEGLKEMARSNPAYTELEEGDLPTGLQLLDGSVPSDSPLLIAFATRLYDRFGESALRACIKFYPSISPSDIAQLCRHHPAQFLAYLDSLVKSRPEDQWPSFLEFLLQPESLRLEWLLLAVSHDAPPSTSTVDDEGHPRPHSHLLSWGYSQLILLLIKLPADFTTKEKMTDICRSYGFWPGYLTLCLELERRREAFTNIVYLNDISLMEGDNGWIPETLEEWKLLLHLLQTKSTRPAPQESLNGSLSDGPAPINVENVALLLAKAMGPDRAWSLLQECGLALELSEKFTRTCDILRIAERRQRALIQGMLEKCDRFLWSQQA
;
A
#
# COMPACT_ATOMS: atom_id res chain seq x y z
N MET A 1 -16.61 -34.36 -31.53
CA MET A 1 -16.02 -33.51 -30.47
C MET A 1 -15.54 -34.46 -29.40
N THR A 2 -14.33 -34.23 -28.94
CA THR A 2 -13.47 -35.24 -28.33
C THR A 2 -13.49 -35.10 -26.81
N PHE A 3 -13.62 -36.23 -26.12
CA PHE A 3 -13.23 -36.41 -24.71
C PHE A 3 -12.06 -35.50 -24.32
N VAL A 4 -12.21 -34.72 -23.24
CA VAL A 4 -11.18 -33.76 -22.81
C VAL A 4 -10.17 -34.52 -21.98
N PRO A 5 -8.87 -34.52 -22.36
CA PRO A 5 -7.86 -35.19 -21.56
C PRO A 5 -7.79 -34.58 -20.17
N VAL A 6 -7.58 -35.41 -19.15
CA VAL A 6 -7.42 -34.97 -17.76
C VAL A 6 -5.94 -34.82 -17.45
N ILE A 7 -5.53 -33.68 -16.92
CA ILE A 7 -4.17 -33.51 -16.43
C ILE A 7 -4.00 -34.31 -15.13
N PRO A 8 -3.07 -35.29 -15.08
CA PRO A 8 -2.94 -36.19 -13.93
C PRO A 8 -2.43 -35.48 -12.67
N GLU A 9 -1.58 -34.46 -12.81
CA GLU A 9 -1.00 -33.72 -11.68
C GLU A 9 -1.88 -32.53 -11.25
N ALA A 10 -1.88 -32.21 -9.95
CA ALA A 10 -2.68 -31.13 -9.37
C ALA A 10 -2.00 -29.75 -9.54
N TYR A 11 -1.92 -29.25 -10.77
CA TYR A 11 -1.39 -27.91 -11.04
C TYR A 11 -2.26 -26.82 -10.42
N SER A 12 -1.67 -25.94 -9.62
CA SER A 12 -2.41 -24.87 -8.95
C SER A 12 -2.73 -23.69 -9.86
N HIS A 13 -1.92 -23.46 -10.91
CA HIS A 13 -1.98 -22.27 -11.76
C HIS A 13 -2.02 -22.61 -13.25
N VAL A 14 -2.53 -21.66 -14.05
CA VAL A 14 -2.60 -21.74 -15.51
C VAL A 14 -2.35 -20.36 -16.12
N LEU A 15 -1.83 -20.32 -17.35
CA LEU A 15 -1.77 -19.10 -18.16
C LEU A 15 -3.06 -18.96 -18.97
N ALA A 16 -3.68 -17.79 -18.90
CA ALA A 16 -4.91 -17.51 -19.62
C ALA A 16 -4.83 -16.20 -20.43
N GLU A 17 -5.30 -16.24 -21.68
CA GLU A 17 -5.48 -15.09 -22.56
C GLU A 17 -6.96 -14.72 -22.60
N PHE A 18 -7.34 -13.68 -21.85
CA PHE A 18 -8.73 -13.22 -21.84
C PHE A 18 -9.01 -12.13 -22.88
N GLU A 19 -8.01 -11.32 -23.22
CA GLU A 19 -8.16 -10.15 -24.09
C GLU A 19 -7.17 -10.22 -25.25
N SER A 20 -7.69 -10.01 -26.47
CA SER A 20 -6.86 -9.91 -27.66
C SER A 20 -6.46 -8.46 -27.88
N LEU A 21 -5.15 -8.20 -27.97
CA LEU A 21 -4.62 -6.89 -28.36
C LEU A 21 -4.57 -6.70 -29.89
N ASP A 22 -4.93 -7.72 -30.69
CA ASP A 22 -4.88 -7.66 -32.15
C ASP A 22 -5.69 -6.48 -32.74
N PRO A 23 -6.91 -6.16 -32.26
CA PRO A 23 -7.66 -5.01 -32.77
C PRO A 23 -6.93 -3.68 -32.52
N LEU A 24 -6.27 -3.56 -31.36
CA LEU A 24 -5.48 -2.39 -31.03
C LEU A 24 -4.25 -2.29 -31.94
N LEU A 25 -3.51 -3.39 -32.12
CA LEU A 25 -2.34 -3.42 -33.01
C LEU A 25 -2.72 -3.10 -34.46
N THR A 26 -3.88 -3.57 -34.91
CA THR A 26 -4.44 -3.25 -36.23
C THR A 26 -4.77 -1.76 -36.35
N ALA A 27 -5.40 -1.17 -35.32
CA ALA A 27 -5.69 0.27 -35.29
C ALA A 27 -4.41 1.12 -35.34
N LEU A 28 -3.33 0.64 -34.72
CA LEU A 28 -2.01 1.26 -34.72
C LEU A 28 -1.18 0.96 -35.96
N ARG A 29 -1.67 0.09 -36.86
CA ARG A 29 -0.96 -0.43 -38.05
C ARG A 29 0.36 -1.14 -37.74
N LEU A 30 0.49 -1.67 -36.51
CA LEU A 30 1.65 -2.44 -36.05
C LEU A 30 1.58 -3.92 -36.46
N ASP A 31 0.46 -4.33 -37.04
CA ASP A 31 0.23 -5.62 -37.69
C ASP A 31 0.75 -5.67 -39.14
N SER A 32 1.22 -4.54 -39.67
CA SER A 32 1.70 -4.45 -41.05
C SER A 32 3.09 -5.07 -41.21
N SER A 33 3.35 -5.69 -42.36
CA SER A 33 4.69 -6.17 -42.71
C SER A 33 5.77 -5.06 -42.71
N ARG A 34 5.35 -3.80 -42.89
CA ARG A 34 6.25 -2.62 -42.93
C ARG A 34 6.55 -2.07 -41.53
N LEU A 35 5.55 -2.05 -40.65
CA LEU A 35 5.64 -1.45 -39.33
C LEU A 35 5.31 -2.53 -38.30
N ARG A 36 6.35 -3.05 -37.64
CA ARG A 36 6.20 -4.14 -36.65
C ARG A 36 6.66 -3.66 -35.28
N CYS A 37 6.10 -4.25 -34.23
CA CYS A 37 6.59 -4.07 -32.88
C CYS A 37 7.98 -4.71 -32.73
N THR A 38 8.93 -4.01 -32.12
CA THR A 38 10.34 -4.42 -31.99
C THR A 38 10.78 -4.60 -30.54
N SER A 39 10.13 -3.91 -29.61
CA SER A 39 10.42 -3.96 -28.17
C SER A 39 9.16 -3.62 -27.38
N ILE A 40 9.07 -4.13 -26.17
CA ILE A 40 7.91 -3.98 -25.30
C ILE A 40 8.37 -3.69 -23.86
N ALA A 41 7.66 -2.80 -23.17
CA ALA A 41 7.81 -2.57 -21.74
C ALA A 41 6.45 -2.26 -21.13
N VAL A 42 6.27 -2.55 -19.85
CA VAL A 42 5.02 -2.31 -19.14
C VAL A 42 5.31 -1.65 -17.80
N SER A 43 4.40 -0.76 -17.39
CA SER A 43 4.37 -0.13 -16.07
C SER A 43 2.95 -0.22 -15.50
N ARG A 44 2.66 0.49 -14.41
CA ARG A 44 1.32 0.52 -13.82
C ARG A 44 0.31 1.14 -14.78
N LYS A 45 0.63 2.31 -15.35
CA LYS A 45 -0.28 3.04 -16.25
C LYS A 45 -0.11 2.65 -17.74
N TRP A 46 1.12 2.32 -18.18
CA TRP A 46 1.47 2.26 -19.60
C TRP A 46 1.87 0.86 -20.10
N LEU A 47 1.41 0.51 -21.30
CA LEU A 47 2.04 -0.46 -22.19
C LEU A 47 2.81 0.31 -23.28
N ALA A 48 4.13 0.18 -23.30
CA ALA A 48 5.02 0.88 -24.20
C ALA A 48 5.50 -0.03 -25.33
N LEU A 49 5.18 0.32 -26.58
CA LEU A 49 5.50 -0.48 -27.78
C LEU A 49 6.43 0.29 -28.72
N GLY A 50 7.61 -0.27 -28.96
CA GLY A 50 8.57 0.25 -29.93
C GLY A 50 8.32 -0.32 -31.30
N SER A 51 8.55 0.47 -32.36
CA SER A 51 8.32 0.03 -33.73
C SER A 51 9.57 0.07 -34.61
N THR A 52 9.54 -0.70 -35.70
CA THR A 52 10.55 -0.69 -36.76
C THR A 52 10.72 0.69 -37.41
N GLY A 53 9.68 1.53 -37.40
CA GLY A 53 9.71 2.89 -37.92
C GLY A 53 10.28 3.94 -36.96
N GLY A 54 10.73 3.54 -35.77
CA GLY A 54 11.23 4.47 -34.74
C GLY A 54 10.12 5.14 -33.91
N GLY A 55 8.88 4.69 -34.02
CA GLY A 55 7.77 5.18 -33.19
C GLY A 55 7.64 4.40 -31.89
N LEU A 56 7.50 5.10 -30.77
CA LEU A 56 7.09 4.60 -29.46
C LEU A 56 5.59 4.88 -29.28
N ASN A 57 4.79 3.84 -29.13
CA ASN A 57 3.37 3.95 -28.83
C ASN A 57 3.17 3.68 -27.33
N LEU A 58 2.62 4.65 -26.61
CA LEU A 58 2.25 4.50 -25.20
C LEU A 58 0.75 4.33 -25.11
N ILE A 59 0.35 3.14 -24.67
CA ILE A 59 -1.04 2.71 -24.56
C ILE A 59 -1.41 2.70 -23.08
N GLN A 60 -2.47 3.40 -22.72
CA GLN A 60 -3.01 3.33 -21.38
C GLN A 60 -3.69 1.97 -21.20
N LYS A 61 -3.30 1.23 -20.14
CA LYS A 61 -3.87 -0.10 -19.85
C LYS A 61 -5.38 -0.02 -19.60
N ASP A 62 -5.83 1.05 -18.93
CA ASP A 62 -7.25 1.35 -18.77
C ASP A 62 -7.91 1.66 -20.12
N GLY A 63 -8.68 0.70 -20.62
CA GLY A 63 -9.44 0.81 -21.86
C GLY A 63 -8.64 0.66 -23.14
N TRP A 64 -7.36 0.27 -23.06
CA TRP A 64 -6.50 -0.05 -24.22
C TRP A 64 -6.47 1.04 -25.30
N LYS A 65 -6.26 2.30 -24.89
CA LYS A 65 -6.20 3.45 -25.81
C LYS A 65 -4.79 4.01 -25.92
N GLN A 66 -4.32 4.23 -27.15
CA GLN A 66 -3.08 4.99 -27.37
C GLN A 66 -3.28 6.43 -26.93
N ARG A 67 -2.44 6.91 -26.01
CA ARG A 67 -2.44 8.31 -25.54
C ARG A 67 -1.32 9.12 -26.16
N LEU A 68 -0.14 8.53 -26.29
CA LEU A 68 1.03 9.22 -26.82
C LEU A 68 1.68 8.41 -27.95
N PHE A 69 2.26 9.15 -28.89
CA PHE A 69 3.12 8.64 -29.95
C PHE A 69 4.39 9.48 -29.99
N LEU A 70 5.53 8.89 -29.66
CA LEU A 70 6.82 9.57 -29.69
C LEU A 70 7.61 9.03 -30.88
N SER A 71 8.08 9.91 -31.77
CA SER A 71 8.83 9.49 -32.96
C SER A 71 10.33 9.69 -32.77
N HIS A 72 11.12 8.74 -33.24
CA HIS A 72 12.59 8.75 -33.29
C HIS A 72 13.04 8.68 -34.74
N ARG A 73 14.00 9.54 -35.11
CA ARG A 73 14.58 9.59 -36.46
C ARG A 73 15.82 8.71 -36.58
N GLU A 74 16.30 8.21 -35.45
CA GLU A 74 17.57 7.53 -35.28
C GLU A 74 17.46 6.00 -35.51
N GLY A 75 16.39 5.56 -36.17
CA GLY A 75 16.13 4.17 -36.55
C GLY A 75 15.07 3.49 -35.67
N ALA A 76 14.90 2.18 -35.89
CA ALA A 76 13.98 1.35 -35.13
C ALA A 76 14.29 1.40 -33.63
N ILE A 77 13.27 1.31 -32.78
CA ILE A 77 13.45 1.18 -31.33
C ILE A 77 13.86 -0.25 -31.02
N SER A 78 14.96 -0.46 -30.29
CA SER A 78 15.51 -1.79 -29.98
C SER A 78 15.25 -2.27 -28.57
N GLN A 79 15.14 -1.36 -27.59
CA GLN A 79 14.85 -1.66 -26.19
C GLN A 79 14.03 -0.49 -25.60
N ILE A 80 13.15 -0.80 -24.64
CA ILE A 80 12.38 0.17 -23.88
C ILE A 80 12.45 -0.23 -22.41
N ALA A 81 12.54 0.74 -21.51
CA ALA A 81 12.35 0.52 -20.09
C ALA A 81 11.47 1.64 -19.52
N CYS A 82 10.39 1.27 -18.83
CA CYS A 82 9.56 2.21 -18.07
C CYS A 82 10.09 2.29 -16.63
N CYS A 83 10.04 3.47 -16.02
CA CYS A 83 10.32 3.60 -14.59
C CYS A 83 9.13 3.02 -13.80
N SER A 84 9.38 2.10 -12.86
CA SER A 84 8.30 1.36 -12.17
C SER A 84 7.61 2.17 -11.07
N HIS A 85 8.28 3.16 -10.48
CA HIS A 85 7.70 4.03 -9.45
C HIS A 85 7.14 5.34 -9.99
N ASP A 86 7.59 5.75 -11.17
CA ASP A 86 7.24 7.02 -11.78
C ASP A 86 6.89 6.75 -13.26
N ASP A 87 5.59 6.69 -13.52
CA ASP A 87 5.04 6.41 -14.85
C ASP A 87 5.25 7.56 -15.86
N ASP A 88 5.87 8.68 -15.45
CA ASP A 88 6.15 9.82 -16.33
C ASP A 88 7.50 9.70 -17.04
N TYR A 89 8.39 8.78 -16.66
CA TYR A 89 9.69 8.58 -17.33
C TYR A 89 9.78 7.27 -18.12
N VAL A 90 10.23 7.38 -19.37
CA VAL A 90 10.47 6.23 -20.26
C VAL A 90 11.81 6.36 -20.99
N ALA A 91 12.63 5.30 -20.91
CA ALA A 91 13.90 5.20 -21.61
C ALA A 91 13.78 4.31 -22.84
N VAL A 92 14.38 4.73 -23.95
CA VAL A 92 14.29 4.09 -25.26
C VAL A 92 15.68 3.98 -25.86
N ALA A 93 16.10 2.79 -26.30
CA ALA A 93 17.28 2.63 -27.14
C ALA A 93 16.88 2.44 -28.60
N THR A 94 17.67 3.03 -29.50
CA THR A 94 17.49 2.91 -30.94
C THR A 94 18.47 1.90 -31.54
N SER A 95 18.15 1.39 -32.72
CA SER A 95 19.00 0.48 -33.50
C SER A 95 20.38 1.07 -33.85
N GLN A 96 20.53 2.40 -33.84
CA GLN A 96 21.82 3.08 -33.99
C GLN A 96 22.63 3.18 -32.68
N GLY A 97 22.11 2.65 -31.57
CA GLY A 97 22.77 2.67 -30.26
C GLY A 97 22.63 3.99 -29.49
N LEU A 98 21.70 4.86 -29.90
CA LEU A 98 21.36 6.05 -29.12
C LEU A 98 20.31 5.70 -28.08
N VAL A 99 20.51 6.19 -26.86
CA VAL A 99 19.55 6.04 -25.75
C VAL A 99 18.91 7.38 -25.48
N VAL A 100 17.59 7.45 -25.59
CA VAL A 100 16.79 8.65 -25.37
C VAL A 100 15.92 8.42 -24.15
N VAL A 101 15.92 9.37 -23.22
CA VAL A 101 15.00 9.37 -22.09
C VAL A 101 13.96 10.46 -22.30
N TRP A 102 12.70 10.10 -22.10
CA TRP A 102 11.55 10.97 -22.21
C TRP A 102 10.92 11.21 -20.83
N GLU A 103 10.49 12.45 -20.58
CA GLU A 103 9.53 12.86 -19.55
C GLU A 103 8.19 13.08 -20.27
N LEU A 104 7.15 12.36 -19.87
CA LEU A 104 5.86 12.34 -20.58
C LEU A 104 4.98 13.53 -20.21
N ASN A 105 5.25 14.20 -19.08
CA ASN A 105 4.54 15.34 -18.51
C ASN A 105 3.01 15.12 -18.42
N GLN A 106 2.55 13.89 -18.15
CA GLN A 106 1.13 13.55 -18.10
C GLN A 106 0.43 14.21 -16.91
N GLU A 107 1.08 14.16 -15.76
CA GLU A 107 0.66 14.75 -14.49
C GLU A 107 0.47 16.27 -14.65
N ARG A 108 1.44 16.92 -15.31
CA ARG A 108 1.45 18.37 -15.59
C ARG A 108 0.64 18.80 -16.81
N ARG A 109 -0.01 17.86 -17.51
CA ARG A 109 -0.67 18.08 -18.83
C ARG A 109 0.24 18.78 -19.85
N GLY A 110 1.54 18.55 -19.76
CA GLY A 110 2.55 19.10 -20.66
C GLY A 110 2.71 18.27 -21.92
N LYS A 111 3.54 18.77 -22.84
CA LYS A 111 3.99 17.95 -23.98
C LYS A 111 5.11 17.02 -23.51
N PRO A 112 5.20 15.80 -24.05
CA PRO A 112 6.33 14.92 -23.75
C PRO A 112 7.63 15.54 -24.27
N GLU A 113 8.67 15.55 -23.44
CA GLU A 113 9.97 16.16 -23.72
C GLU A 113 11.10 15.12 -23.70
N ARG A 114 12.08 15.29 -24.59
CA ARG A 114 13.32 14.49 -24.60
C ARG A 114 14.31 15.10 -23.62
N ILE A 115 14.28 14.66 -22.36
CA ILE A 115 15.16 15.19 -21.31
C ILE A 115 16.63 14.82 -21.51
N HIS A 116 16.92 13.67 -22.14
CA HIS A 116 18.29 13.25 -22.38
C HIS A 116 18.46 12.41 -23.65
N VAL A 117 19.59 12.57 -24.34
CA VAL A 117 20.01 11.74 -25.48
C VAL A 117 21.48 11.38 -25.31
N SER A 118 21.75 10.10 -25.00
CA SER A 118 23.09 9.56 -24.89
C SER A 118 23.55 8.93 -26.20
N SER A 119 24.78 9.25 -26.58
CA SER A 119 25.48 8.65 -27.73
C SER A 119 26.60 7.69 -27.33
N GLU A 120 26.65 7.29 -26.06
CA GLU A 120 27.72 6.49 -25.47
C GLU A 120 27.86 5.08 -26.06
N HIS A 121 26.76 4.56 -26.60
CA HIS A 121 26.66 3.28 -27.29
C HIS A 121 26.40 3.44 -28.79
N LYS A 122 26.62 4.63 -29.36
CA LYS A 122 26.41 4.89 -30.79
C LYS A 122 27.18 3.89 -31.65
N GLY A 123 26.51 3.30 -32.64
CA GLY A 123 27.04 2.25 -33.50
C GLY A 123 27.06 0.87 -32.85
N ARG A 124 26.60 0.73 -31.61
CA ARG A 124 26.53 -0.54 -30.88
C ARG A 124 25.07 -0.89 -30.58
N LYS A 125 24.73 -2.17 -30.70
CA LYS A 125 23.42 -2.68 -30.29
C LYS A 125 23.32 -2.65 -28.77
N VAL A 126 22.39 -1.85 -28.24
CA VAL A 126 21.98 -1.87 -26.83
C VAL A 126 21.13 -3.14 -26.61
N THR A 127 21.50 -3.93 -25.61
CA THR A 127 20.90 -5.24 -25.34
C THR A 127 20.09 -5.28 -24.06
N ALA A 128 20.36 -4.38 -23.11
CA ALA A 128 19.61 -4.27 -21.86
C ALA A 128 19.49 -2.81 -21.42
N LEU A 129 18.32 -2.47 -20.89
CA LEU A 129 18.03 -1.21 -20.21
C LEU A 129 17.39 -1.54 -18.86
N CYS A 130 17.83 -0.88 -17.79
CA CYS A 130 17.27 -1.05 -16.45
C CYS A 130 17.26 0.31 -15.73
N TRP A 131 16.27 0.53 -14.87
CA TRP A 131 16.14 1.75 -14.09
C TRP A 131 16.61 1.53 -12.66
N ASP A 132 17.31 2.54 -12.15
CA ASP A 132 17.37 2.87 -10.74
C ASP A 132 16.33 3.96 -10.50
N THR A 133 15.20 3.53 -9.99
CA THR A 133 13.99 4.33 -9.83
C THR A 133 14.08 5.31 -8.66
N ALA A 134 14.95 5.07 -7.68
CA ALA A 134 15.10 5.93 -6.51
C ALA A 134 15.78 7.26 -6.86
N VAL A 135 16.77 7.24 -7.78
CA VAL A 135 17.54 8.44 -8.18
C VAL A 135 17.41 8.80 -9.66
N LEU A 136 16.42 8.24 -10.36
CA LEU A 136 16.14 8.47 -11.79
C LEU A 136 17.41 8.29 -12.66
N ARG A 137 18.02 7.11 -12.57
CA ARG A 137 19.23 6.74 -13.30
C ARG A 137 18.97 5.52 -14.19
N VAL A 138 19.36 5.58 -15.46
CA VAL A 138 19.18 4.48 -16.43
C VAL A 138 20.50 3.76 -16.66
N PHE A 139 20.54 2.45 -16.42
CA PHE A 139 21.67 1.60 -16.81
C PHE A 139 21.47 1.04 -18.23
N VAL A 140 22.54 1.04 -19.01
CA VAL A 140 22.56 0.64 -20.42
C VAL A 140 23.66 -0.38 -20.64
N GLY A 141 23.32 -1.58 -21.10
CA GLY A 141 24.27 -2.61 -21.53
C GLY A 141 24.28 -2.77 -23.05
N ASP A 142 25.46 -2.96 -23.63
CA ASP A 142 25.59 -3.25 -25.07
C ASP A 142 26.13 -4.65 -25.38
N HIS A 143 26.04 -5.01 -26.66
CA HIS A 143 26.53 -6.27 -27.19
C HIS A 143 28.06 -6.46 -27.14
N VAL A 144 28.82 -5.39 -26.89
CA VAL A 144 30.29 -5.44 -26.74
C VAL A 144 30.67 -5.72 -25.28
N GLY A 145 29.75 -5.54 -24.33
CA GLY A 145 30.01 -5.72 -22.91
C GLY A 145 30.14 -4.41 -22.12
N LYS A 146 29.93 -3.25 -22.73
CA LYS A 146 29.99 -1.98 -22.01
C LYS A 146 28.68 -1.74 -21.27
N VAL A 147 28.79 -1.36 -19.99
CA VAL A 147 27.68 -0.92 -19.17
C VAL A 147 27.88 0.54 -18.79
N SER A 148 26.95 1.41 -19.17
CA SER A 148 26.93 2.82 -18.77
C SER A 148 25.69 3.16 -17.94
N ALA A 149 25.79 4.22 -17.14
CA ALA A 149 24.70 4.78 -16.37
C ALA A 149 24.44 6.21 -16.84
N ILE A 150 23.18 6.53 -17.11
CA ILE A 150 22.71 7.87 -17.46
C ILE A 150 21.97 8.41 -16.24
N LYS A 151 22.55 9.38 -15.54
CA LYS A 151 21.88 10.05 -14.42
C LYS A 151 21.09 11.24 -14.94
N LEU A 152 19.80 11.27 -14.64
CA LEU A 152 18.93 12.39 -15.00
C LEU A 152 19.04 13.45 -13.91
N ASN A 153 19.36 14.67 -14.31
CA ASN A 153 19.29 15.82 -13.41
C ASN A 153 17.88 16.39 -13.54
N THR A 154 17.13 16.41 -12.43
CA THR A 154 15.81 17.08 -12.41
C THR A 154 15.99 18.54 -12.84
N LEU A 155 14.96 19.14 -13.45
CA LEU A 155 14.96 20.55 -13.89
C LEU A 155 15.42 21.54 -12.80
N LYS A 156 15.25 21.18 -11.51
CA LYS A 156 15.77 21.95 -10.36
C LYS A 156 17.30 21.89 -10.24
N GLN A 157 17.93 20.76 -10.58
CA GLN A 157 19.39 20.60 -10.64
C GLN A 157 20.01 21.10 -11.94
N ALA A 158 19.25 21.18 -13.05
CA ALA A 158 19.76 21.64 -14.34
C ALA A 158 20.36 23.06 -14.30
N LYS A 159 19.82 23.96 -13.47
CA LYS A 159 20.37 25.32 -13.26
C LYS A 159 21.70 25.34 -12.50
N ALA A 160 21.95 24.36 -11.63
CA ALA A 160 23.23 24.21 -10.90
C ALA A 160 24.26 23.40 -11.71
N ALA A 161 23.80 22.41 -12.48
CA ALA A 161 24.64 21.60 -13.37
C ALA A 161 25.23 22.39 -14.53
N ALA A 162 24.65 23.54 -14.91
CA ALA A 162 25.25 24.44 -15.90
C ALA A 162 26.61 25.04 -15.44
N ALA A 163 26.93 24.98 -14.14
CA ALA A 163 28.18 25.52 -13.57
C ALA A 163 29.29 24.46 -13.40
N PHE A 164 29.00 23.16 -13.53
CA PHE A 164 29.98 22.07 -13.39
C PHE A 164 29.84 21.07 -14.54
N VAL A 165 30.96 20.60 -15.09
CA VAL A 165 30.97 19.53 -16.09
C VAL A 165 30.62 18.20 -15.39
N MET A 166 29.37 18.04 -14.99
CA MET A 166 28.81 16.74 -14.65
C MET A 166 28.58 16.01 -15.97
N PHE A 167 29.29 14.90 -16.16
CA PHE A 167 29.00 13.99 -17.26
C PHE A 167 27.71 13.24 -16.89
N PRO A 168 26.58 13.49 -17.56
CA PRO A 168 25.33 12.79 -17.25
C PRO A 168 25.44 11.29 -17.53
N VAL A 169 26.48 10.87 -18.27
CA VAL A 169 26.73 9.48 -18.62
C VAL A 169 28.07 9.03 -18.04
N GLN A 170 28.07 7.95 -17.27
CA GLN A 170 29.26 7.32 -16.70
C GLN A 170 29.35 5.86 -17.15
N THR A 171 30.48 5.42 -17.69
CA THR A 171 30.74 3.98 -17.85
C THR A 171 30.96 3.38 -16.46
N VAL A 172 30.10 2.42 -16.08
CA VAL A 172 30.12 1.70 -14.79
C VAL A 172 31.16 0.58 -14.86
N LEU A 173 31.05 -0.29 -15.87
CA LEU A 173 31.97 -1.41 -16.06
C LEU A 173 31.99 -1.87 -17.53
N THR A 174 33.03 -2.61 -17.90
CA THR A 174 33.14 -3.29 -19.18
C THR A 174 33.38 -4.77 -18.93
N VAL A 175 32.42 -5.62 -19.31
CA VAL A 175 32.56 -7.07 -19.27
C VAL A 175 33.20 -7.59 -20.57
N ASP A 176 33.62 -8.85 -20.52
CA ASP A 176 34.34 -9.56 -21.58
C ASP A 176 33.44 -10.05 -22.73
N SER A 177 32.12 -10.00 -22.58
CA SER A 177 31.16 -10.50 -23.55
C SER A 177 29.85 -9.70 -23.58
N CYS A 178 28.98 -9.98 -24.55
CA CYS A 178 27.68 -9.31 -24.69
C CYS A 178 26.88 -9.33 -23.38
N VAL A 179 26.36 -8.16 -22.97
CA VAL A 179 25.41 -8.07 -21.84
C VAL A 179 24.08 -8.67 -22.28
N VAL A 180 23.55 -9.61 -21.50
CA VAL A 180 22.30 -10.34 -21.77
C VAL A 180 21.14 -9.70 -21.00
N GLN A 181 21.35 -9.41 -19.72
CA GLN A 181 20.34 -8.85 -18.82
C GLN A 181 21.00 -7.96 -17.78
N LEU A 182 20.30 -6.88 -17.43
CA LEU A 182 20.61 -6.03 -16.28
C LEU A 182 19.43 -6.09 -15.32
N ASP A 183 19.72 -6.03 -14.03
CA ASP A 183 18.72 -5.87 -12.98
C ASP A 183 19.30 -5.00 -11.86
N TYR A 184 18.45 -4.29 -11.12
CA TYR A 184 18.89 -3.35 -10.09
C TYR A 184 18.01 -3.44 -8.85
N LEU A 185 18.64 -3.55 -7.69
CA LEU A 185 17.96 -3.54 -6.40
C LEU A 185 18.88 -2.93 -5.34
N ASP A 186 18.36 -1.95 -4.60
CA ASP A 186 18.96 -1.39 -3.37
C ASP A 186 20.48 -1.09 -3.48
N GLY A 187 20.85 -0.17 -4.38
CA GLY A 187 22.24 0.24 -4.58
C GLY A 187 23.11 -0.74 -5.39
N ARG A 188 22.59 -1.93 -5.74
CA ARG A 188 23.34 -3.00 -6.40
C ARG A 188 22.83 -3.28 -7.81
N LEU A 189 23.74 -3.24 -8.79
CA LEU A 189 23.50 -3.57 -10.18
C LEU A 189 23.97 -5.00 -10.48
N LEU A 190 23.06 -5.84 -10.94
CA LEU A 190 23.33 -7.19 -11.43
C LEU A 190 23.54 -7.15 -12.94
N VAL A 191 24.70 -7.62 -13.40
CA VAL A 191 25.06 -7.68 -14.82
C VAL A 191 25.24 -9.13 -15.24
N SER A 192 24.34 -9.62 -16.09
CA SER A 192 24.48 -10.94 -16.70
C SER A 192 25.08 -10.82 -18.10
N SER A 193 26.24 -11.43 -18.34
CA SER A 193 26.87 -11.53 -19.67
C SER A 193 26.83 -12.97 -20.21
N LEU A 194 27.27 -13.17 -21.46
CA LEU A 194 27.34 -14.51 -22.06
C LEU A 194 28.28 -15.46 -21.31
N THR A 195 29.32 -14.92 -20.68
CA THR A 195 30.38 -15.69 -20.03
C THR A 195 30.24 -15.77 -18.51
N ARG A 196 29.73 -14.71 -17.87
CA ARG A 196 29.75 -14.52 -16.41
C ARG A 196 28.62 -13.60 -15.91
N SER A 197 28.20 -13.77 -14.65
CA SER A 197 27.37 -12.77 -13.95
C SER A 197 28.23 -11.97 -12.98
N PHE A 198 27.92 -10.69 -12.84
CA PHE A 198 28.60 -9.77 -11.94
C PHE A 198 27.58 -9.08 -11.05
N LEU A 199 27.91 -8.91 -9.77
CA LEU A 199 27.21 -8.05 -8.85
C LEU A 199 28.05 -6.80 -8.64
N CYS A 200 27.48 -5.62 -8.87
CA CYS A 200 28.16 -4.35 -8.72
C CYS A 200 27.47 -3.51 -7.66
N ASP A 201 28.17 -3.18 -6.57
CA ASP A 201 27.77 -2.13 -5.64
C ASP A 201 28.04 -0.78 -6.29
N THR A 202 26.96 -0.07 -6.62
CA THR A 202 27.03 1.19 -7.38
C THR A 202 27.44 2.38 -6.53
N GLU A 203 27.39 2.25 -5.19
CA GLU A 203 27.83 3.30 -4.26
C GLU A 203 29.32 3.18 -3.96
N ARG A 204 29.80 1.95 -3.76
CA ARG A 204 31.21 1.68 -3.45
C ARG A 204 32.09 1.53 -4.71
N GLU A 205 31.48 1.53 -5.89
CA GLU A 205 32.11 1.21 -7.18
C GLU A 205 32.89 -0.11 -7.14
N LYS A 206 32.36 -1.08 -6.40
CA LYS A 206 32.93 -2.43 -6.28
C LYS A 206 32.11 -3.40 -7.11
N PHE A 207 32.78 -4.37 -7.71
CA PHE A 207 32.10 -5.44 -8.43
C PHE A 207 32.73 -6.77 -8.09
N TRP A 208 31.89 -7.80 -8.05
CA TRP A 208 32.26 -9.17 -7.76
C TRP A 208 31.69 -10.07 -8.85
N LYS A 209 32.43 -11.12 -9.18
CA LYS A 209 31.94 -12.18 -10.05
C LYS A 209 31.06 -13.10 -9.23
N ILE A 210 29.85 -13.38 -9.71
CA ILE A 210 28.95 -14.34 -9.08
C ILE A 210 29.41 -15.76 -9.43
N GLY A 211 29.86 -16.49 -8.40
CA GLY A 211 30.39 -17.83 -8.53
C GLY A 211 31.69 -17.95 -9.35
N ASN A 212 32.37 -19.09 -9.23
CA ASN A 212 33.68 -19.27 -9.87
C ASN A 212 33.60 -19.84 -11.30
N LYS A 213 32.56 -20.63 -11.62
CA LYS A 213 32.44 -21.30 -12.92
C LYS A 213 31.89 -20.36 -13.99
N GLU A 214 32.56 -20.32 -15.13
CA GLU A 214 32.09 -19.60 -16.32
C GLU A 214 30.94 -20.35 -17.00
N ARG A 215 30.19 -19.65 -17.84
CA ARG A 215 29.13 -20.18 -18.69
C ARG A 215 29.38 -19.75 -20.13
N HIS A 216 28.66 -20.32 -21.08
CA HIS A 216 28.70 -19.88 -22.48
C HIS A 216 27.29 -19.95 -23.06
N GLY A 217 26.74 -18.79 -23.40
CA GLY A 217 25.40 -18.63 -23.97
C GLY A 217 24.59 -17.55 -23.26
N GLU A 218 23.36 -17.34 -23.73
CA GLU A 218 22.45 -16.38 -23.12
C GLU A 218 21.86 -16.98 -21.84
N TYR A 219 22.19 -16.38 -20.70
CA TYR A 219 21.68 -16.78 -19.39
C TYR A 219 21.33 -15.53 -18.59
N GLY A 220 20.11 -15.49 -18.07
CA GLY A 220 19.58 -14.39 -17.28
C GLY A 220 20.01 -14.41 -15.83
N ALA A 221 19.78 -13.31 -15.15
CA ALA A 221 19.91 -13.21 -13.70
C ALA A 221 18.95 -12.13 -13.19
N CYS A 222 18.34 -12.34 -12.02
CA CYS A 222 17.48 -11.36 -11.36
C CYS A 222 17.65 -11.38 -9.85
N PHE A 223 17.33 -10.25 -9.22
CA PHE A 223 17.13 -10.17 -7.79
C PHE A 223 15.79 -10.78 -7.40
N PHE A 224 15.73 -11.33 -6.19
CA PHE A 224 14.54 -11.87 -5.58
C PHE A 224 14.35 -11.25 -4.19
N PRO A 225 13.45 -10.27 -4.04
CA PRO A 225 13.24 -9.59 -2.76
C PRO A 225 12.61 -10.56 -1.76
N GLY A 226 13.33 -10.94 -0.70
CA GLY A 226 12.86 -11.85 0.34
C GLY A 226 11.80 -11.18 1.22
N ARG A 227 10.54 -11.17 0.78
CA ARG A 227 9.41 -10.61 1.54
C ARG A 227 8.57 -11.64 2.27
N CYS A 228 8.94 -12.92 2.20
CA CYS A 228 8.25 -13.96 2.95
C CYS A 228 8.38 -13.68 4.46
N ALA A 229 7.28 -13.84 5.19
CA ALA A 229 7.07 -13.51 6.61
C ALA A 229 8.01 -14.22 7.63
N GLY A 230 9.15 -14.78 7.21
CA GLY A 230 10.13 -15.49 8.02
C GLY A 230 11.54 -14.87 8.03
N GLY A 231 11.73 -13.62 7.61
CA GLY A 231 13.04 -12.95 7.70
C GLY A 231 14.11 -13.47 6.72
N GLN A 232 13.70 -14.05 5.59
CA GLN A 232 14.64 -14.49 4.56
C GLN A 232 15.32 -13.29 3.91
N GLN A 233 16.65 -13.31 3.89
CA GLN A 233 17.45 -12.29 3.21
C GLN A 233 17.16 -12.33 1.70
N PRO A 234 17.21 -11.18 0.99
CA PRO A 234 17.07 -11.17 -0.46
C PRO A 234 18.18 -12.01 -1.09
N VAL A 235 17.84 -12.72 -2.16
CA VAL A 235 18.77 -13.60 -2.90
C VAL A 235 18.80 -13.22 -4.37
N ILE A 236 19.82 -13.68 -5.09
CA ILE A 236 19.97 -13.51 -6.52
C ILE A 236 19.82 -14.89 -7.18
N TYR A 237 18.96 -14.97 -8.19
CA TYR A 237 18.87 -16.16 -9.04
C TYR A 237 19.63 -15.95 -10.35
N CYS A 238 20.55 -16.87 -10.66
CA CYS A 238 21.38 -16.81 -11.86
C CYS A 238 21.20 -18.07 -12.71
N ALA A 239 20.80 -17.92 -13.97
CA ALA A 239 20.68 -19.04 -14.89
C ALA A 239 22.05 -19.62 -15.27
N ARG A 240 22.09 -20.94 -15.46
CA ARG A 240 23.28 -21.71 -15.77
C ARG A 240 22.99 -22.78 -16.82
N PRO A 241 24.02 -23.23 -17.58
CA PRO A 241 23.86 -24.29 -18.56
C PRO A 241 23.23 -25.57 -18.00
N GLY A 242 22.37 -26.20 -18.81
CA GLY A 242 21.70 -27.46 -18.48
C GLY A 242 20.46 -27.31 -17.60
N SER A 243 19.69 -26.23 -17.80
CA SER A 243 18.47 -25.91 -17.03
C SER A 243 18.72 -25.85 -15.53
N ARG A 244 19.82 -25.18 -15.15
CA ARG A 244 20.21 -24.97 -13.76
C ARG A 244 20.03 -23.51 -13.38
N MET A 245 19.75 -23.27 -12.11
CA MET A 245 19.66 -21.93 -11.54
C MET A 245 20.48 -21.92 -10.25
N TRP A 246 21.38 -20.96 -10.11
CA TRP A 246 22.09 -20.72 -8.86
C TRP A 246 21.28 -19.78 -7.99
N GLU A 247 21.20 -20.09 -6.71
CA GLU A 247 20.80 -19.16 -5.66
C GLU A 247 22.05 -18.58 -5.04
N VAL A 248 22.11 -17.26 -4.92
CA VAL A 248 23.34 -16.54 -4.60
C VAL A 248 23.03 -15.48 -3.55
N ASN A 249 23.90 -15.34 -2.55
CA ASN A 249 23.82 -14.26 -1.59
C ASN A 249 24.30 -12.93 -2.20
N PHE A 250 24.20 -11.86 -1.41
CA PHE A 250 24.61 -10.52 -1.82
C PHE A 250 26.14 -10.31 -1.78
N ASP A 251 26.92 -11.31 -1.37
CA ASP A 251 28.38 -11.32 -1.46
C ASP A 251 28.87 -11.97 -2.77
N GLY A 252 27.96 -12.51 -3.58
CA GLY A 252 28.26 -13.18 -4.85
C GLY A 252 28.61 -14.67 -4.72
N GLU A 253 28.41 -15.24 -3.53
CA GLU A 253 28.63 -16.65 -3.23
C GLU A 253 27.38 -17.48 -3.56
N VAL A 254 27.60 -18.64 -4.18
CA VAL A 254 26.52 -19.55 -4.57
C VAL A 254 26.10 -20.37 -3.36
N LEU A 255 24.86 -20.17 -2.90
CA LEU A 255 24.24 -20.89 -1.80
C LEU A 255 23.78 -22.29 -2.24
N SER A 256 23.11 -22.37 -3.39
CA SER A 256 22.55 -23.64 -3.89
C SER A 256 22.51 -23.68 -5.43
N THR A 257 22.39 -24.89 -6.00
CA THR A 257 22.23 -25.09 -7.46
C THR A 257 20.98 -25.92 -7.75
N HIS A 258 19.92 -25.25 -8.15
CA HIS A 258 18.63 -25.82 -8.55
C HIS A 258 18.74 -26.48 -9.93
N GLN A 259 18.23 -27.70 -10.09
CA GLN A 259 18.33 -28.49 -11.33
C GLN A 259 16.94 -28.83 -11.90
N PHE A 260 16.51 -28.08 -12.92
CA PHE A 260 15.16 -28.23 -13.50
C PHE A 260 15.10 -29.19 -14.69
N LYS A 261 16.24 -29.67 -15.23
CA LYS A 261 16.27 -30.53 -16.45
C LYS A 261 15.35 -31.75 -16.38
N LYS A 262 15.27 -32.41 -15.23
CA LYS A 262 14.38 -33.57 -15.03
C LYS A 262 12.93 -33.11 -14.80
N LEU A 263 12.73 -32.04 -14.04
CA LEU A 263 11.39 -31.50 -13.74
C LEU A 263 10.68 -31.01 -15.01
N LEU A 264 11.43 -30.44 -15.97
CA LEU A 264 10.94 -30.00 -17.27
C LEU A 264 10.60 -31.15 -18.26
N SER A 265 10.63 -32.41 -17.83
CA SER A 265 10.13 -33.55 -18.63
C SER A 265 8.61 -33.70 -18.58
N MET A 266 7.93 -32.92 -17.74
CA MET A 266 6.47 -32.82 -17.72
C MET A 266 5.94 -32.25 -19.06
N PRO A 267 4.75 -32.68 -19.52
CA PRO A 267 4.12 -32.14 -20.71
C PRO A 267 3.72 -30.66 -20.53
N PRO A 268 3.62 -29.87 -21.62
CA PRO A 268 3.21 -28.47 -21.54
C PRO A 268 1.75 -28.34 -21.12
N LEU A 269 1.44 -27.38 -20.25
CA LEU A 269 0.07 -26.99 -19.97
C LEU A 269 -0.46 -26.10 -21.09
N PRO A 270 -1.71 -26.29 -21.54
CA PRO A 270 -2.30 -25.42 -22.55
C PRO A 270 -2.54 -24.02 -21.99
N VAL A 271 -2.36 -23.01 -22.85
CA VAL A 271 -2.80 -21.65 -22.55
C VAL A 271 -4.31 -21.57 -22.77
N ILE A 272 -5.05 -21.14 -21.77
CA ILE A 272 -6.50 -21.01 -21.86
C ILE A 272 -6.83 -19.74 -22.61
N THR A 273 -7.31 -19.87 -23.84
CA THR A 273 -7.63 -18.74 -24.73
C THR A 273 -9.01 -18.95 -25.36
N ALA A 274 -9.73 -17.85 -25.62
CA ALA A 274 -10.99 -17.90 -26.36
C ALA A 274 -10.82 -18.24 -27.85
N ARG A 275 -9.58 -18.23 -28.37
CA ARG A 275 -9.27 -18.38 -29.80
C ARG A 275 -9.22 -19.85 -30.26
N SER A 276 -8.90 -20.77 -29.37
CA SER A 276 -8.68 -22.18 -29.70
C SER A 276 -9.04 -23.06 -28.51
N GLU A 277 -9.55 -24.26 -28.78
CA GLU A 277 -9.79 -25.24 -27.73
C GLU A 277 -8.47 -25.64 -27.05
N PRO A 278 -8.43 -25.77 -25.71
CA PRO A 278 -7.23 -26.18 -25.01
C PRO A 278 -6.89 -27.64 -25.38
N GLN A 279 -5.75 -27.83 -26.04
CA GLN A 279 -5.23 -29.14 -26.40
C GLN A 279 -4.10 -29.51 -25.44
N TYR A 280 -4.25 -30.62 -24.74
CA TYR A 280 -3.22 -31.18 -23.87
C TYR A 280 -2.78 -32.52 -24.44
N ASP A 281 -1.52 -32.61 -24.83
CA ASP A 281 -0.92 -33.86 -25.27
C ASP A 281 -0.23 -34.55 -24.08
N HIS A 282 -0.59 -35.80 -23.83
CA HIS A 282 -0.03 -36.62 -22.76
C HIS A 282 1.40 -37.11 -23.07
N THR A 283 1.93 -36.84 -24.26
CA THR A 283 3.28 -37.27 -24.59
C THR A 283 4.30 -36.65 -23.64
N VAL A 284 4.93 -37.51 -22.83
CA VAL A 284 5.97 -37.11 -21.87
C VAL A 284 7.07 -36.39 -22.64
N GLY A 285 7.29 -35.12 -22.30
CA GLY A 285 8.34 -34.33 -22.91
C GLY A 285 9.70 -34.97 -22.65
N SER A 286 10.51 -35.16 -23.69
CA SER A 286 11.91 -35.55 -23.49
C SER A 286 12.60 -34.53 -22.58
N SER A 287 13.43 -34.97 -21.62
CA SER A 287 14.15 -34.04 -20.72
C SER A 287 14.80 -32.90 -21.52
N GLN A 288 14.31 -31.68 -21.32
CA GLN A 288 14.76 -30.55 -22.12
C GLN A 288 15.96 -29.89 -21.46
N SER A 289 17.06 -29.75 -22.19
CA SER A 289 18.20 -28.93 -21.79
C SER A 289 18.00 -27.52 -22.32
N LEU A 290 17.17 -26.75 -21.62
CA LEU A 290 16.86 -25.36 -21.96
C LEU A 290 17.93 -24.41 -21.39
N ALA A 291 18.25 -23.38 -22.17
CA ALA A 291 18.87 -22.17 -21.66
C ALA A 291 17.77 -21.25 -21.13
N PHE A 292 18.01 -20.58 -20.01
CA PHE A 292 17.10 -19.58 -19.47
C PHE A 292 17.66 -18.20 -19.82
N PRO A 293 17.31 -17.63 -21.00
CA PRO A 293 18.00 -16.47 -21.57
C PRO A 293 17.87 -15.22 -20.70
N LYS A 294 16.69 -15.01 -20.11
CA LYS A 294 16.40 -13.97 -19.12
C LYS A 294 15.63 -14.56 -17.95
N LEU A 295 15.81 -14.03 -16.75
CA LEU A 295 15.02 -14.37 -15.57
C LEU A 295 14.28 -13.13 -15.09
N LEU A 296 12.97 -13.20 -14.92
CA LEU A 296 12.18 -12.08 -14.42
C LEU A 296 11.50 -12.48 -13.11
N HIS A 297 11.54 -11.58 -12.12
CA HIS A 297 10.74 -11.71 -10.91
C HIS A 297 9.27 -11.45 -11.25
N LEU A 298 8.40 -12.45 -11.03
CA LEU A 298 6.97 -12.39 -11.35
C LEU A 298 6.11 -12.10 -10.12
N SER A 299 6.42 -12.75 -9.01
CA SER A 299 5.74 -12.59 -7.71
C SER A 299 6.67 -13.02 -6.58
N GLU A 300 6.23 -12.87 -5.33
CA GLU A 300 7.00 -13.19 -4.11
C GLU A 300 7.60 -14.60 -4.06
N HIS A 301 7.11 -15.53 -4.88
CA HIS A 301 7.58 -16.92 -4.93
C HIS A 301 7.99 -17.37 -6.33
N CYS A 302 7.74 -16.58 -7.38
CA CYS A 302 7.81 -17.05 -8.76
C CYS A 302 8.88 -16.32 -9.60
N VAL A 303 9.67 -17.11 -10.33
CA VAL A 303 10.61 -16.63 -11.35
C VAL A 303 10.17 -17.11 -12.73
N LEU A 304 10.08 -16.19 -13.67
CA LEU A 304 9.67 -16.40 -15.05
C LEU A 304 10.88 -16.46 -15.99
N THR A 305 10.85 -17.37 -16.97
CA THR A 305 11.73 -17.34 -18.14
C THR A 305 10.97 -17.83 -19.38
N TRP A 306 11.52 -17.64 -20.56
CA TRP A 306 10.94 -18.12 -21.80
C TRP A 306 12.03 -18.60 -22.76
N THR A 307 11.61 -19.39 -23.73
CA THR A 307 12.41 -19.80 -24.88
C THR A 307 11.55 -19.67 -26.14
N GLU A 308 12.11 -19.96 -27.31
CA GLU A 308 11.34 -20.02 -28.56
C GLU A 308 10.18 -21.03 -28.51
N LYS A 309 10.24 -22.01 -27.60
CA LYS A 309 9.20 -23.04 -27.42
C LYS A 309 8.04 -22.59 -26.53
N GLY A 310 8.29 -21.71 -25.56
CA GLY A 310 7.29 -21.44 -24.54
C GLY A 310 7.79 -20.71 -23.31
N ILE A 311 6.87 -20.56 -22.36
CA ILE A 311 7.03 -19.83 -21.10
C ILE A 311 7.16 -20.84 -19.96
N TYR A 312 8.08 -20.57 -19.03
CA TYR A 312 8.37 -21.42 -17.87
C TYR A 312 8.32 -20.57 -16.60
N ILE A 313 7.60 -21.06 -15.59
CA ILE A 313 7.45 -20.40 -14.30
C ILE A 313 7.92 -21.36 -13.22
N PHE A 314 8.86 -20.91 -12.40
CA PHE A 314 9.47 -21.71 -11.34
C PHE A 314 9.14 -21.12 -9.97
N ILE A 315 9.05 -22.00 -8.97
CA ILE A 315 9.13 -21.65 -7.56
C ILE A 315 10.51 -22.11 -7.08
N PRO A 316 11.55 -21.26 -7.21
CA PRO A 316 12.92 -21.69 -6.98
C PRO A 316 13.20 -22.05 -5.53
N GLN A 317 12.53 -21.39 -4.57
CA GLN A 317 12.61 -21.70 -3.13
C GLN A 317 12.30 -23.18 -2.83
N ASN A 318 11.37 -23.78 -3.59
CA ASN A 318 10.95 -25.18 -3.42
C ASN A 318 11.55 -26.11 -4.49
N VAL A 319 12.39 -25.59 -5.38
CA VAL A 319 12.91 -26.32 -6.57
C VAL A 319 11.78 -26.93 -7.41
N GLN A 320 10.70 -26.17 -7.61
CA GLN A 320 9.51 -26.64 -8.33
C GLN A 320 9.30 -25.88 -9.64
N VAL A 321 8.74 -26.57 -10.64
CA VAL A 321 8.18 -25.96 -11.84
C VAL A 321 6.70 -25.73 -11.56
N LEU A 322 6.28 -24.47 -11.47
CA LEU A 322 4.86 -24.15 -11.24
C LEU A 322 4.04 -24.58 -12.45
N LEU A 323 4.49 -24.19 -13.64
CA LEU A 323 3.97 -24.60 -14.93
C LEU A 323 4.95 -24.26 -16.04
N TRP A 324 4.73 -24.86 -17.20
CA TRP A 324 5.22 -24.32 -18.45
C TRP A 324 4.18 -24.51 -19.54
N SER A 325 4.12 -23.58 -20.49
CA SER A 325 3.15 -23.59 -21.58
C SER A 325 3.81 -23.32 -22.92
N GLU A 326 3.36 -24.03 -23.95
CA GLU A 326 3.86 -23.85 -25.32
C GLU A 326 3.31 -22.54 -25.90
N VAL A 327 4.19 -21.57 -26.09
CA VAL A 327 3.90 -20.27 -26.69
C VAL A 327 5.06 -19.98 -27.64
N LYS A 328 4.78 -20.06 -28.94
CA LYS A 328 5.81 -20.05 -29.98
C LYS A 328 6.32 -18.65 -30.27
N ASP A 329 7.56 -18.61 -30.76
CA ASP A 329 8.18 -17.43 -31.35
C ASP A 329 8.28 -16.23 -30.39
N ILE A 330 8.42 -16.45 -29.08
CA ILE A 330 8.58 -15.35 -28.11
C ILE A 330 9.97 -14.73 -28.29
N GLN A 331 9.96 -13.43 -28.58
CA GLN A 331 11.15 -12.59 -28.65
C GLN A 331 11.47 -11.97 -27.28
N ASP A 332 10.48 -11.40 -26.59
CA ASP A 332 10.65 -10.74 -25.30
C ASP A 332 9.37 -10.80 -24.47
N VAL A 333 9.49 -10.72 -23.15
CA VAL A 333 8.34 -10.71 -22.24
C VAL A 333 8.49 -9.56 -21.26
N ALA A 334 7.45 -8.73 -21.14
CA ALA A 334 7.34 -7.69 -20.14
C ALA A 334 6.29 -8.09 -19.10
N VAL A 335 6.58 -7.87 -17.82
CA VAL A 335 5.77 -8.36 -16.70
C VAL A 335 5.34 -7.19 -15.82
N TYR A 336 4.08 -7.20 -15.40
CA TYR A 336 3.59 -6.33 -14.34
C TYR A 336 2.62 -7.12 -13.45
N LYS A 337 2.95 -7.29 -12.17
CA LYS A 337 2.23 -8.18 -11.24
C LYS A 337 2.08 -9.58 -11.86
N ASN A 338 0.85 -10.05 -12.07
CA ASN A 338 0.56 -11.36 -12.68
C ASN A 338 0.23 -11.30 -14.19
N GLU A 339 0.43 -10.16 -14.84
CA GLU A 339 0.21 -9.96 -16.28
C GLU A 339 1.52 -10.08 -17.05
N LEU A 340 1.50 -10.84 -18.14
CA LEU A 340 2.61 -11.12 -19.02
C LEU A 340 2.27 -10.60 -20.43
N PHE A 341 3.08 -9.68 -20.94
CA PHE A 341 2.99 -9.17 -22.30
C PHE A 341 4.12 -9.76 -23.13
N CYS A 342 3.79 -10.70 -24.01
CA CYS A 342 4.78 -11.39 -24.82
C CYS A 342 4.83 -10.78 -26.21
N LEU A 343 6.00 -10.32 -26.62
CA LEU A 343 6.30 -9.89 -27.99
C LEU A 343 6.79 -11.10 -28.79
N HIS A 344 6.16 -11.38 -29.92
CA HIS A 344 6.56 -12.45 -30.81
C HIS A 344 7.49 -11.94 -31.93
N PHE A 345 8.32 -12.80 -32.51
CA PHE A 345 9.23 -12.45 -33.62
C PHE A 345 8.52 -11.90 -34.88
N ASN A 346 7.24 -12.22 -35.06
CA ASN A 346 6.41 -11.68 -36.12
C ASN A 346 5.91 -10.24 -35.85
N GLY A 347 6.13 -9.71 -34.64
CA GLY A 347 5.69 -8.38 -34.19
C GLY A 347 4.32 -8.37 -33.49
N LYS A 348 3.64 -9.52 -33.35
CA LYS A 348 2.40 -9.64 -32.58
C LYS A 348 2.67 -9.60 -31.08
N ILE A 349 1.63 -9.27 -30.31
CA ILE A 349 1.69 -9.20 -28.85
C ILE A 349 0.56 -10.03 -28.26
N SER A 350 0.89 -10.96 -27.37
CA SER A 350 -0.10 -11.70 -26.58
C SER A 350 -0.12 -11.18 -25.15
N HIS A 351 -1.33 -10.98 -24.61
CA HIS A 351 -1.56 -10.60 -23.22
C HIS A 351 -2.03 -11.82 -22.43
N LEU A 352 -1.16 -12.36 -21.59
CA LEU A 352 -1.43 -13.54 -20.76
C LEU A 352 -1.52 -13.11 -19.30
N SER A 353 -2.36 -13.78 -18.52
CA SER A 353 -2.41 -13.64 -17.07
C SER A 353 -2.08 -14.97 -16.40
N LEU A 354 -1.22 -14.95 -15.40
CA LEU A 354 -1.04 -16.07 -14.48
C LEU A 354 -2.15 -16.03 -13.43
N LEU A 355 -2.94 -17.10 -13.34
CA LEU A 355 -4.04 -17.22 -12.38
C LEU A 355 -4.06 -18.62 -11.78
N SER A 356 -4.66 -18.76 -10.60
CA SER A 356 -5.07 -20.08 -10.13
C SER A 356 -6.12 -20.67 -11.09
N VAL A 357 -6.15 -22.00 -11.20
CA VAL A 357 -7.15 -22.70 -12.05
C VAL A 357 -8.57 -22.26 -11.70
N GLU A 358 -8.86 -22.14 -10.40
CA GLU A 358 -10.17 -21.72 -9.91
C GLU A 358 -10.57 -20.32 -10.40
N ARG A 359 -9.63 -19.36 -10.30
CA ARG A 359 -9.85 -17.97 -10.71
C ARG A 359 -9.94 -17.85 -12.23
N CYS A 360 -9.24 -18.71 -12.97
CA CYS A 360 -9.38 -18.82 -14.42
C CYS A 360 -10.81 -19.23 -14.79
N VAL A 361 -11.32 -20.32 -14.21
CA VAL A 361 -12.70 -20.78 -14.42
C VAL A 361 -13.70 -19.69 -14.04
N GLU A 362 -13.52 -19.06 -12.87
CA GLU A 362 -14.40 -17.97 -12.44
C GLU A 362 -14.44 -16.80 -13.43
N ARG A 363 -13.28 -16.38 -13.95
CA ARG A 363 -13.22 -15.31 -14.97
C ARG A 363 -13.88 -15.72 -16.29
N LEU A 364 -13.76 -16.98 -16.70
CA LEU A 364 -14.44 -17.50 -17.89
C LEU A 364 -15.96 -17.50 -17.71
N LEU A 365 -16.45 -17.92 -16.54
CA LEU A 365 -17.87 -17.87 -16.18
C LEU A 365 -18.42 -16.43 -16.24
N ARG A 366 -17.71 -15.47 -15.65
CA ARG A 366 -18.11 -14.04 -15.68
C ARG A 366 -18.15 -13.44 -17.09
N ARG A 367 -17.35 -13.98 -18.02
CA ARG A 367 -17.31 -13.55 -19.44
C ARG A 367 -18.31 -14.30 -20.32
N GLY A 368 -19.09 -15.24 -19.77
CA GLY A 368 -20.06 -16.05 -20.52
C GLY A 368 -19.40 -17.06 -21.49
N LEU A 369 -18.14 -17.44 -21.25
CA LEU A 369 -17.41 -18.42 -22.08
C LEU A 369 -17.60 -19.83 -21.51
N TRP A 370 -18.85 -20.32 -21.54
CA TRP A 370 -19.26 -21.56 -20.87
C TRP A 370 -18.52 -22.80 -21.37
N ASP A 371 -18.44 -23.03 -22.68
CA ASP A 371 -17.75 -24.21 -23.25
C ASP A 371 -16.28 -24.26 -22.82
N LEU A 372 -15.58 -23.12 -22.84
CA LEU A 372 -14.18 -23.03 -22.42
C LEU A 372 -14.03 -23.23 -20.90
N ALA A 373 -14.95 -22.70 -20.10
CA ALA A 373 -14.97 -22.93 -18.66
C ALA A 373 -15.14 -24.42 -18.33
N ALA A 374 -16.08 -25.10 -18.99
CA ALA A 374 -16.35 -26.53 -18.79
C ALA A 374 -15.16 -27.40 -19.21
N ARG A 375 -14.54 -27.10 -20.35
CA ARG A 375 -13.31 -27.78 -20.79
C ARG A 375 -12.15 -27.55 -19.82
N THR A 376 -11.98 -26.34 -19.31
CA THR A 376 -10.95 -26.03 -18.32
C THR A 376 -11.19 -26.80 -17.01
N CYS A 377 -12.45 -26.91 -16.57
CA CYS A 377 -12.81 -27.72 -15.41
C CYS A 377 -12.45 -29.20 -15.60
N CYS A 378 -12.84 -29.80 -16.73
CA CYS A 378 -12.55 -31.22 -17.01
C CYS A 378 -11.04 -31.46 -17.13
N LEU A 379 -10.33 -30.55 -17.80
CA LEU A 379 -8.89 -30.62 -18.00
C LEU A 379 -8.11 -30.57 -16.67
N PHE A 380 -8.51 -29.69 -15.75
CA PHE A 380 -7.87 -29.50 -14.45
C PHE A 380 -8.68 -30.10 -13.28
N GLN A 381 -9.42 -31.19 -13.52
CA GLN A 381 -10.32 -31.76 -12.50
C GLN A 381 -9.59 -32.11 -11.19
N ASN A 382 -8.35 -32.63 -11.28
CA ASN A 382 -7.58 -33.02 -10.09
C ASN A 382 -7.20 -31.80 -9.24
N SER A 383 -6.90 -30.67 -9.87
CA SER A 383 -6.65 -29.41 -9.19
C SER A 383 -7.91 -28.88 -8.52
N ILE A 384 -9.05 -28.92 -9.21
CA ILE A 384 -10.34 -28.42 -8.68
C ILE A 384 -10.85 -29.29 -7.52
N ILE A 385 -10.67 -30.62 -7.59
CA ILE A 385 -11.08 -31.55 -6.52
C ILE A 385 -10.18 -31.40 -5.28
N THR A 386 -8.87 -31.24 -5.46
CA THR A 386 -7.90 -31.17 -4.35
C THR A 386 -7.80 -29.80 -3.70
N SER A 387 -8.07 -28.73 -4.45
CA SER A 387 -7.90 -27.39 -3.93
C SER A 387 -9.00 -27.03 -2.95
N ARG A 388 -8.76 -25.99 -2.14
CA ARG A 388 -9.81 -25.36 -1.32
C ARG A 388 -10.83 -24.59 -2.18
N ALA A 389 -11.04 -25.02 -3.44
CA ALA A 389 -11.93 -24.44 -4.44
C ALA A 389 -13.33 -24.18 -3.93
N ARG A 390 -13.77 -24.85 -2.86
CA ARG A 390 -15.06 -24.64 -2.23
C ARG A 390 -15.33 -23.18 -1.84
N LYS A 391 -14.30 -22.34 -1.61
CA LYS A 391 -14.48 -20.90 -1.33
C LYS A 391 -14.78 -20.06 -2.59
N THR A 392 -14.28 -20.45 -3.76
CA THR A 392 -14.29 -19.63 -5.00
C THR A 392 -15.19 -20.25 -6.08
N LEU A 393 -15.10 -21.56 -6.30
CA LEU A 393 -15.94 -22.38 -7.17
C LEU A 393 -16.84 -23.30 -6.32
N THR A 394 -18.12 -22.95 -6.20
CA THR A 394 -19.12 -23.79 -5.53
C THR A 394 -19.68 -24.85 -6.47
N ALA A 395 -20.25 -25.92 -5.91
CA ALA A 395 -20.97 -26.93 -6.69
C ALA A 395 -22.09 -26.28 -7.54
N ASP A 396 -22.78 -25.27 -6.99
CA ASP A 396 -23.82 -24.52 -7.70
C ASP A 396 -23.30 -23.80 -8.96
N LYS A 397 -22.07 -23.28 -8.93
CA LYS A 397 -21.46 -22.66 -10.12
C LYS A 397 -21.14 -23.70 -11.19
N LEU A 398 -20.76 -24.92 -10.80
CA LEU A 398 -20.49 -26.02 -11.73
C LEU A 398 -21.79 -26.57 -12.33
N GLU A 399 -22.86 -26.69 -11.53
CA GLU A 399 -24.20 -27.04 -12.03
C GLU A 399 -24.78 -25.93 -12.92
N HIS A 400 -24.57 -24.66 -12.57
CA HIS A 400 -24.93 -23.54 -13.44
C HIS A 400 -24.19 -23.62 -14.77
N LEU A 401 -22.87 -23.84 -14.75
CA LEU A 401 -22.06 -24.04 -15.95
C LEU A 401 -22.61 -25.18 -16.83
N LYS A 402 -22.92 -26.31 -16.22
CA LYS A 402 -23.55 -27.46 -16.90
C LYS A 402 -24.88 -27.07 -17.57
N SER A 403 -25.72 -26.29 -16.88
CA SER A 403 -27.02 -25.83 -17.42
C SER A 403 -26.90 -24.89 -18.64
N GLN A 404 -25.77 -24.21 -18.80
CA GLN A 404 -25.52 -23.29 -19.92
C GLN A 404 -24.92 -23.96 -21.16
N LEU A 405 -24.52 -25.23 -21.08
CA LEU A 405 -23.97 -25.99 -22.20
C LEU A 405 -25.09 -26.52 -23.10
N ASP A 406 -24.86 -26.50 -24.42
CA ASP A 406 -25.79 -27.09 -25.39
C ASP A 406 -25.76 -28.62 -25.25
N LEU A 407 -26.89 -29.21 -24.81
CA LEU A 407 -27.04 -30.66 -24.65
C LEU A 407 -26.73 -31.45 -25.92
N THR A 408 -26.97 -30.87 -27.11
CA THR A 408 -26.77 -31.57 -28.39
C THR A 408 -25.32 -31.50 -28.88
N ALA A 409 -24.61 -30.42 -28.56
CA ALA A 409 -23.23 -30.21 -29.02
C ALA A 409 -22.18 -30.71 -28.02
N CYS A 410 -22.47 -30.61 -26.71
CA CYS A 410 -21.50 -30.81 -25.64
C CYS A 410 -21.80 -32.03 -24.75
N SER A 411 -22.50 -33.06 -25.26
CA SER A 411 -22.95 -34.22 -24.46
C SER A 411 -21.82 -34.96 -23.73
N GLU A 412 -20.68 -35.18 -24.38
CA GLU A 412 -19.50 -35.82 -23.76
C GLU A 412 -18.85 -34.94 -22.69
N LEU A 413 -18.90 -33.61 -22.86
CA LEU A 413 -18.34 -32.64 -21.92
C LEU A 413 -19.23 -32.53 -20.68
N ILE A 414 -20.55 -32.53 -20.88
CA ILE A 414 -21.54 -32.58 -19.80
C ILE A 414 -21.34 -33.85 -18.98
N SER A 415 -21.15 -35.01 -19.62
CA SER A 415 -20.91 -36.27 -18.91
C SER A 415 -19.62 -36.27 -18.08
N GLN A 416 -18.55 -35.60 -18.54
CA GLN A 416 -17.31 -35.46 -17.76
C GLN A 416 -17.49 -34.47 -16.61
N LEU A 417 -18.24 -33.39 -16.83
CA LEU A 417 -18.55 -32.42 -15.80
C LEU A 417 -19.45 -33.03 -14.71
N ASP A 418 -20.37 -33.93 -15.07
CA ASP A 418 -21.18 -34.71 -14.13
C ASP A 418 -20.30 -35.60 -13.22
N ASP A 419 -19.33 -36.32 -13.79
CA ASP A 419 -18.37 -37.13 -13.02
C ASP A 419 -17.50 -36.23 -12.12
N LEU A 420 -17.10 -35.05 -12.59
CA LEU A 420 -16.38 -34.07 -11.78
C LEU A 420 -17.25 -33.59 -10.61
N ILE A 421 -18.51 -33.20 -10.84
CA ILE A 421 -19.43 -32.74 -9.80
C ILE A 421 -19.66 -33.86 -8.76
N LEU A 422 -19.85 -35.11 -9.19
CA LEU A 422 -19.99 -36.27 -8.29
C LEU A 422 -18.75 -36.53 -7.42
N ARG A 423 -17.55 -36.24 -7.93
CA ARG A 423 -16.29 -36.34 -7.16
C ARG A 423 -16.01 -35.11 -6.31
N PHE A 424 -16.57 -33.97 -6.71
CA PHE A 424 -16.52 -32.72 -5.96
C PHE A 424 -17.46 -32.75 -4.76
N GLU A 425 -18.54 -33.53 -4.84
CA GLU A 425 -19.39 -33.90 -3.70
C GLU A 425 -18.58 -34.64 -2.63
N PRO A 426 -18.78 -34.34 -1.34
CA PRO A 426 -18.13 -35.09 -0.27
C PRO A 426 -18.65 -36.54 -0.32
N LEU A 427 -17.76 -37.52 -0.15
CA LEU A 427 -18.13 -38.86 0.33
C LEU A 427 -18.73 -38.72 1.74
N GLU A 428 -19.95 -38.23 1.83
CA GLU A 428 -20.87 -38.60 2.89
C GLU A 428 -21.15 -40.10 2.69
N SER A 429 -20.37 -40.94 3.39
CA SER A 429 -20.68 -42.34 3.76
C SER A 429 -19.45 -43.25 3.68
N ALA A 430 -18.54 -43.09 4.65
CA ALA A 430 -17.90 -44.23 5.28
C ALA A 430 -17.64 -43.88 6.76
N CYS A 431 -18.28 -44.67 7.63
CA CYS A 431 -18.09 -44.74 9.08
C CYS A 431 -18.81 -43.70 9.93
N SER A 432 -20.15 -43.74 9.83
CA SER A 432 -21.01 -43.63 11.01
C SER A 432 -20.70 -44.73 12.04
N SER A 433 -20.71 -44.34 13.31
CA SER A 433 -20.81 -45.16 14.54
C SER A 433 -19.56 -45.90 15.06
N ARG A 434 -18.84 -45.25 16.01
CA ARG A 434 -18.51 -45.75 17.37
C ARG A 434 -17.35 -44.95 18.00
N ARG A 435 -17.64 -44.31 19.14
CA ARG A 435 -16.76 -44.13 20.33
C ARG A 435 -15.48 -43.25 20.27
N SER A 436 -15.60 -42.11 20.96
CA SER A 436 -14.75 -41.59 22.06
C SER A 436 -13.28 -41.15 21.84
N SER A 437 -13.04 -39.87 22.16
CA SER A 437 -11.99 -39.33 23.07
C SER A 437 -10.51 -39.67 22.83
N ILE A 438 -9.71 -38.71 22.32
CA ILE A 438 -8.32 -38.33 22.73
C ILE A 438 -7.84 -37.21 21.76
N SER A 439 -7.61 -35.95 22.18
CA SER A 439 -6.35 -35.40 22.69
C SER A 439 -5.10 -35.86 21.94
N SER A 440 -4.45 -34.92 21.23
CA SER A 440 -3.02 -34.88 20.83
C SER A 440 -2.41 -36.18 20.27
N HIS A 441 -2.11 -36.26 18.98
CA HIS A 441 -0.87 -36.85 18.42
C HIS A 441 -0.96 -36.88 16.87
N GLU A 442 0.15 -36.48 16.24
CA GLU A 442 0.66 -37.01 14.96
C GLU A 442 -0.17 -36.86 13.68
N SER A 443 0.33 -35.99 12.79
CA SER A 443 -0.19 -35.86 11.43
C SER A 443 0.43 -36.98 10.58
N PHE A 444 -0.34 -38.01 10.27
CA PHE A 444 0.08 -39.05 9.33
C PHE A 444 0.00 -38.50 7.90
N SER A 445 1.08 -38.61 7.12
CA SER A 445 1.03 -38.47 5.66
C SER A 445 1.35 -39.80 5.00
N ILE A 446 0.50 -40.21 4.07
CA ILE A 446 0.70 -41.39 3.23
C ILE A 446 1.50 -40.92 2.01
N LEU A 447 2.69 -41.48 1.82
CA LEU A 447 3.46 -41.27 0.59
C LEU A 447 2.90 -42.20 -0.51
N ASP A 448 3.04 -41.80 -1.78
CA ASP A 448 2.66 -42.61 -2.96
C ASP A 448 3.34 -44.00 -3.01
N SER A 449 4.36 -44.22 -2.16
CA SER A 449 5.04 -45.51 -1.98
C SER A 449 4.34 -46.48 -1.01
N GLY A 450 3.18 -46.13 -0.44
CA GLY A 450 2.47 -46.96 0.54
C GLY A 450 3.14 -46.99 1.93
N ILE A 451 4.06 -46.08 2.21
CA ILE A 451 4.74 -45.93 3.50
C ILE A 451 4.03 -44.84 4.31
N TYR A 452 3.74 -45.14 5.57
CA TYR A 452 3.16 -44.20 6.54
C TYR A 452 4.26 -43.32 7.13
N ARG A 453 4.20 -42.00 6.89
CA ARG A 453 5.08 -41.01 7.53
C ARG A 453 4.34 -40.33 8.66
N ILE A 454 4.93 -40.32 9.85
CA ILE A 454 4.39 -39.70 11.06
C ILE A 454 5.06 -38.33 11.23
N ILE A 455 4.31 -37.22 11.11
CA ILE A 455 4.81 -35.85 11.28
C ILE A 455 4.35 -35.31 12.64
N SER A 456 5.30 -35.11 13.55
CA SER A 456 5.11 -34.50 14.88
C SER A 456 5.63 -33.06 14.87
N SER A 457 4.76 -32.05 15.02
CA SER A 457 5.13 -30.63 14.96
C SER A 457 4.74 -29.82 16.22
N ARG A 458 5.57 -29.88 17.28
CA ARG A 458 5.75 -28.79 18.27
C ARG A 458 7.20 -28.77 18.81
N ARG A 459 7.89 -27.65 18.57
CA ARG A 459 9.20 -27.15 19.09
C ARG A 459 10.52 -27.83 18.65
N GLY A 460 11.31 -27.05 17.91
CA GLY A 460 12.71 -26.77 18.25
C GLY A 460 13.82 -27.58 17.58
N SER A 461 14.46 -26.95 16.58
CA SER A 461 15.89 -27.07 16.24
C SER A 461 16.41 -28.33 15.51
N GLN A 462 16.93 -28.06 14.30
CA GLN A 462 18.11 -28.64 13.64
C GLN A 462 18.05 -30.00 12.93
N SER A 463 18.63 -29.97 11.71
CA SER A 463 19.16 -31.03 10.84
C SER A 463 18.26 -31.68 9.77
N ASP A 464 18.58 -31.29 8.53
CA ASP A 464 18.93 -32.10 7.34
C ASP A 464 17.90 -33.05 6.68
N GLU A 465 17.54 -32.59 5.47
CA GLU A 465 17.36 -33.29 4.19
C GLU A 465 16.12 -34.18 3.90
N ASP A 466 15.46 -33.77 2.80
CA ASP A 466 14.81 -34.55 1.75
C ASP A 466 13.60 -35.44 2.10
N SER A 467 12.39 -34.97 1.72
CA SER A 467 11.48 -35.64 0.78
C SER A 467 10.03 -35.10 0.87
N CYS A 468 9.59 -34.46 -0.21
CA CYS A 468 8.24 -34.39 -0.79
C CYS A 468 6.98 -34.51 0.11
N SER A 469 6.21 -33.41 0.27
CA SER A 469 4.75 -33.33 0.05
C SER A 469 4.18 -31.99 0.57
N LEU A 470 4.40 -30.88 -0.12
CA LEU A 470 3.79 -29.58 0.22
C LEU A 470 2.78 -29.19 -0.87
N HIS A 471 1.68 -29.94 -0.94
CA HIS A 471 0.42 -29.43 -1.47
C HIS A 471 -0.38 -28.94 -0.26
N SER A 472 -0.81 -27.67 -0.27
CA SER A 472 -1.80 -27.10 0.67
C SER A 472 -1.31 -26.42 1.97
N GLN A 473 -0.23 -25.63 1.98
CA GLN A 473 0.06 -24.76 3.14
C GLN A 473 1.06 -23.63 2.83
N THR A 474 0.66 -22.63 2.02
CA THR A 474 1.10 -21.20 2.03
C THR A 474 0.72 -20.50 0.73
N PHE A 475 -0.57 -20.19 0.57
CA PHE A 475 -0.99 -19.01 -0.19
C PHE A 475 -1.83 -18.22 0.79
N SER A 476 -1.20 -17.28 1.50
CA SER A 476 -1.95 -16.29 2.26
C SER A 476 -2.88 -15.56 1.30
N GLU A 477 -4.10 -15.34 1.76
CA GLU A 477 -5.04 -14.38 1.22
C GLU A 477 -4.34 -13.02 1.04
N ASP A 478 -4.89 -12.17 0.16
CA ASP A 478 -4.63 -10.71 0.11
C ASP A 478 -3.40 -10.17 -0.65
N GLU A 479 -3.53 -10.04 -1.98
CA GLU A 479 -3.61 -8.68 -2.52
C GLU A 479 -5.04 -8.47 -3.01
N ARG A 480 -5.82 -7.86 -2.13
CA ARG A 480 -7.23 -7.55 -2.27
C ARG A 480 -7.52 -6.89 -3.62
N LEU A 481 -8.56 -7.39 -4.28
CA LEU A 481 -9.28 -6.75 -5.37
C LEU A 481 -9.65 -5.30 -4.99
N LYS A 482 -8.85 -4.32 -5.44
CA LYS A 482 -9.26 -2.93 -5.70
C LYS A 482 -8.44 -2.40 -6.88
N GLU A 483 -8.79 -2.84 -8.09
CA GLU A 483 -8.33 -2.21 -9.33
C GLU A 483 -9.52 -2.22 -10.30
N PHE A 484 -10.57 -1.50 -9.91
CA PHE A 484 -11.69 -0.98 -10.72
C PHE A 484 -12.42 0.10 -9.89
N ALA A 485 -11.72 1.19 -9.56
CA ALA A 485 -12.28 2.48 -9.15
C ALA A 485 -11.16 3.54 -9.11
N SER A 486 -11.10 4.40 -10.15
CA SER A 486 -10.58 5.78 -10.19
C SER A 486 -9.23 6.17 -9.54
N HIS A 487 -8.29 6.66 -10.39
CA HIS A 487 -7.34 7.79 -10.24
C HIS A 487 -7.07 8.31 -8.80
N GLN A 488 -5.86 8.31 -8.22
CA GLN A 488 -4.63 9.06 -8.55
C GLN A 488 -3.52 8.56 -7.59
N GLU A 489 -2.28 8.40 -8.05
CA GLU A 489 -1.08 8.30 -7.19
C GLU A 489 0.11 8.84 -8.00
N GLU A 490 0.78 9.84 -7.43
CA GLU A 490 2.03 10.47 -7.88
C GLU A 490 2.96 10.55 -6.65
N GLU A 491 4.12 9.90 -6.76
CA GLU A 491 5.45 10.16 -6.17
C GLU A 491 5.63 10.77 -4.76
N GLN A 492 6.42 10.09 -3.91
CA GLN A 492 7.78 10.56 -3.59
C GLN A 492 8.68 9.47 -2.95
N PRO A 493 10.01 9.55 -3.16
CA PRO A 493 10.96 8.46 -2.94
C PRO A 493 11.59 8.43 -1.52
N GLU A 494 11.99 7.23 -1.12
CA GLU A 494 12.70 6.88 0.11
C GLU A 494 14.12 7.49 0.16
N GLN A 495 14.44 8.16 1.28
CA GLN A 495 15.82 8.36 1.75
C GLN A 495 16.12 7.28 2.79
N GLY A 496 17.12 6.45 2.49
CA GLY A 496 17.62 5.40 3.37
C GLY A 496 18.57 5.87 4.48
N CYS A 497 18.52 5.08 5.54
CA CYS A 497 19.60 4.64 6.45
C CYS A 497 20.21 5.63 7.47
N GLY A 498 19.77 5.46 8.72
CA GLY A 498 20.51 4.56 9.63
C GLY A 498 21.24 5.22 10.80
N ALA A 499 20.76 4.94 12.02
CA ALA A 499 21.64 4.79 13.18
C ALA A 499 21.00 3.89 14.24
N ASN A 500 21.61 2.72 14.43
CA ASN A 500 21.46 1.79 15.54
C ASN A 500 21.27 2.49 16.90
N ARG A 501 20.42 1.93 17.77
CA ARG A 501 20.73 1.74 19.20
C ARG A 501 19.69 0.83 19.89
N ASN A 502 20.04 -0.45 20.03
CA ASN A 502 19.64 -1.24 21.18
C ASN A 502 20.70 -1.07 22.28
N GLU A 503 20.25 -0.51 23.39
CA GLU A 503 20.31 -1.05 24.75
C GLU A 503 21.63 -1.51 25.41
N GLU A 504 21.70 -1.10 26.68
CA GLU A 504 22.36 -1.72 27.84
C GLU A 504 23.83 -1.40 28.16
N SER A 505 23.95 -0.46 29.12
CA SER A 505 24.58 -0.66 30.44
C SER A 505 25.98 -0.04 30.73
N ALA A 506 25.99 0.65 31.88
CA ALA A 506 27.14 1.02 32.73
C ALA A 506 27.99 2.27 32.40
N SER A 507 27.53 3.40 32.96
CA SER A 507 28.18 4.12 34.09
C SER A 507 29.17 5.31 33.84
N HIS A 508 28.80 6.41 34.53
CA HIS A 508 29.60 7.54 35.08
C HIS A 508 30.16 8.69 34.18
N SER A 509 29.48 9.85 34.30
CA SER A 509 30.00 11.25 34.27
C SER A 509 31.18 11.44 35.28
N PRO A 510 32.12 12.45 35.22
CA PRO A 510 32.00 13.80 34.65
C PRO A 510 33.24 14.41 33.93
N VAL A 511 33.04 15.59 33.32
CA VAL A 511 33.95 16.72 33.04
C VAL A 511 35.46 16.53 33.31
N MET A 512 36.30 16.55 32.25
CA MET A 512 37.48 17.42 32.05
C MET A 512 38.35 16.92 30.88
N SER A 513 38.84 17.87 30.10
CA SER A 513 39.79 17.80 28.98
C SER A 513 41.19 17.27 29.35
N GLU A 514 41.87 16.59 28.42
CA GLU A 514 43.28 16.78 27.98
C GLU A 514 43.65 15.72 26.91
N VAL A 515 44.00 16.10 25.67
CA VAL A 515 45.34 16.31 25.07
C VAL A 515 45.77 15.15 24.16
N ASP A 516 45.95 15.42 22.87
CA ASP A 516 47.18 14.99 22.19
C ASP A 516 47.60 15.95 21.05
N LYS A 517 48.68 16.68 21.35
CA LYS A 517 49.80 17.18 20.49
C LYS A 517 49.52 17.78 19.11
N SER A 518 49.42 19.12 19.11
CA SER A 518 50.29 20.10 18.44
C SER A 518 50.89 19.83 17.04
N GLU A 519 50.42 20.60 16.06
CA GLU A 519 51.30 21.51 15.31
C GLU A 519 50.56 22.83 15.03
N ALA A 520 51.17 23.93 15.46
CA ALA A 520 50.56 25.24 15.62
C ALA A 520 50.68 26.09 14.36
N PHE A 521 49.61 26.76 13.92
CA PHE A 521 49.67 28.12 13.35
C PHE A 521 48.28 28.82 13.40
N LEU A 522 48.10 29.60 14.48
CA LEU A 522 47.50 30.94 14.61
C LEU A 522 46.04 31.26 14.15
N PRO A 523 45.39 32.26 14.81
CA PRO A 523 43.95 32.32 14.99
C PRO A 523 43.26 33.26 14.00
N PHE A 524 42.61 32.71 12.97
CA PHE A 524 41.60 33.42 12.17
C PHE A 524 40.55 32.43 11.63
N SER A 525 39.66 31.92 12.49
CA SER A 525 38.49 31.17 12.05
C SER A 525 37.34 32.14 11.76
N ILE A 526 37.40 32.79 10.60
CA ILE A 526 36.19 33.38 10.02
C ILE A 526 35.43 32.23 9.37
N ALA A 527 34.26 31.90 9.92
CA ALA A 527 33.34 30.95 9.31
C ALA A 527 32.87 31.52 7.96
N LEU A 528 33.52 31.13 6.87
CA LEU A 528 33.08 31.44 5.52
C LEU A 528 31.85 30.59 5.21
N PRO A 529 30.66 31.19 5.05
CA PRO A 529 29.43 30.45 4.94
C PRO A 529 29.11 30.24 3.45
N PHE A 530 29.86 29.35 2.79
CA PHE A 530 29.40 28.72 1.56
C PHE A 530 28.93 27.29 1.88
N ARG A 531 27.86 27.22 2.70
CA ARG A 531 26.95 26.07 2.79
C ARG A 531 25.71 26.39 1.94
N SER A 532 25.94 26.41 0.65
CA SER A 532 25.02 26.01 -0.43
C SER A 532 25.80 24.93 -1.20
N PRO A 533 25.17 23.92 -1.84
CA PRO A 533 25.80 22.62 -2.11
C PRO A 533 27.17 22.79 -2.77
N SER A 534 28.17 22.24 -2.08
CA SER A 534 29.37 22.98 -1.74
C SER A 534 30.38 23.21 -2.87
N PRO A 535 31.16 24.31 -2.84
CA PRO A 535 32.42 24.37 -3.57
C PRO A 535 33.36 23.24 -3.14
N LEU A 536 33.15 22.64 -1.96
CA LEU A 536 33.76 21.36 -1.56
C LEU A 536 33.22 20.16 -2.33
N VAL A 537 31.92 20.02 -2.60
CA VAL A 537 31.34 18.98 -3.46
C VAL A 537 31.77 19.21 -4.90
N SER A 538 31.99 20.46 -5.29
CA SER A 538 32.54 20.83 -6.59
C SER A 538 34.02 20.52 -6.69
N LEU A 539 34.82 20.86 -5.68
CA LEU A 539 36.25 20.52 -5.58
C LEU A 539 36.48 19.03 -5.32
N GLN A 540 35.56 18.37 -4.62
CA GLN A 540 35.54 16.95 -4.34
C GLN A 540 35.03 16.21 -5.57
N ALA A 541 34.06 16.73 -6.34
CA ALA A 541 33.69 16.20 -7.65
C ALA A 541 34.79 16.44 -8.68
N VAL A 542 35.55 17.55 -8.61
CA VAL A 542 36.76 17.76 -9.43
C VAL A 542 37.87 16.83 -8.96
N LYS A 543 38.07 16.63 -7.66
CA LYS A 543 39.04 15.68 -7.10
C LYS A 543 38.66 14.24 -7.45
N ASP A 544 37.39 13.86 -7.40
CA ASP A 544 36.86 12.54 -7.72
C ASP A 544 36.82 12.33 -9.24
N SER A 545 36.59 13.39 -10.03
CA SER A 545 36.78 13.37 -11.48
C SER A 545 38.25 13.24 -11.86
N VAL A 546 39.16 13.96 -11.22
CA VAL A 546 40.61 13.86 -11.46
C VAL A 546 41.15 12.53 -10.95
N SER A 547 40.71 12.06 -9.77
CA SER A 547 41.09 10.76 -9.21
C SER A 547 40.51 9.61 -10.03
N SER A 548 39.25 9.67 -10.48
CA SER A 548 38.69 8.66 -11.38
C SER A 548 39.33 8.72 -12.77
N PHE A 549 39.70 9.91 -13.28
CA PHE A 549 40.44 10.06 -14.53
C PHE A 549 41.84 9.44 -14.42
N VAL A 550 42.61 9.79 -13.37
CA VAL A 550 43.96 9.25 -13.09
C VAL A 550 43.88 7.74 -12.88
N ARG A 551 42.88 7.24 -12.14
CA ARG A 551 42.70 5.79 -11.92
C ARG A 551 42.34 5.07 -13.21
N LYS A 552 41.44 5.61 -14.05
CA LYS A 552 41.08 5.05 -15.37
C LYS A 552 42.23 5.11 -16.38
N THR A 553 43.12 6.10 -16.31
CA THR A 553 44.34 6.12 -17.16
C THR A 553 45.42 5.20 -16.62
N THR A 554 45.57 5.07 -15.30
CA THR A 554 46.55 4.14 -14.68
C THR A 554 46.13 2.68 -14.85
N GLU A 555 44.85 2.35 -14.79
CA GLU A 555 44.32 0.99 -15.05
C GLU A 555 44.37 0.61 -16.55
N LYS A 556 44.26 1.58 -17.47
CA LYS A 556 44.48 1.35 -18.92
C LYS A 556 45.95 1.17 -19.31
N ILE A 557 46.89 1.64 -18.48
CA ILE A 557 48.34 1.43 -18.67
C ILE A 557 48.82 0.20 -17.89
N GLY A 558 48.17 -0.15 -16.77
CA GLY A 558 48.49 -1.32 -15.94
C GLY A 558 47.99 -2.67 -16.47
N THR A 559 47.14 -2.68 -17.50
CA THR A 559 46.60 -3.90 -18.13
C THR A 559 47.53 -4.51 -19.20
N LEU A 560 48.78 -4.02 -19.32
CA LEU A 560 49.81 -4.50 -20.25
C LEU A 560 51.00 -5.24 -19.59
N HIS A 561 50.95 -5.49 -18.28
CA HIS A 561 51.95 -6.32 -17.61
C HIS A 561 51.29 -7.46 -16.81
N GLY A 562 51.67 -8.70 -17.14
CA GLY A 562 51.08 -9.95 -16.66
C GLY A 562 51.40 -10.30 -15.20
N SER A 563 50.49 -11.11 -14.64
CA SER A 563 50.58 -11.95 -13.42
C SER A 563 51.82 -12.89 -13.45
N PRO A 564 52.17 -13.71 -12.40
CA PRO A 564 51.29 -14.22 -11.33
C PRO A 564 51.96 -14.56 -9.95
N GLU A 565 51.16 -15.24 -9.09
CA GLU A 565 51.52 -16.15 -7.99
C GLU A 565 51.91 -15.60 -6.58
N LEU A 566 51.13 -15.99 -5.54
CA LEU A 566 51.54 -16.96 -4.47
C LEU A 566 50.61 -16.95 -3.22
N LYS A 567 49.89 -18.08 -3.03
CA LYS A 567 49.70 -18.92 -1.81
C LYS A 567 48.90 -18.43 -0.55
N GLU A 568 47.70 -19.01 -0.43
CA GLU A 568 46.99 -19.60 0.74
C GLU A 568 47.87 -20.51 1.68
N PRO A 569 47.34 -21.22 2.72
CA PRO A 569 46.31 -20.97 3.77
C PRO A 569 46.77 -21.55 5.16
N PHE A 570 45.89 -21.69 6.18
CA PHE A 570 45.81 -22.78 7.23
C PHE A 570 44.75 -22.37 8.29
N GLU A 571 43.58 -23.04 8.38
CA GLU A 571 43.24 -24.21 9.25
C GLU A 571 43.19 -23.89 10.76
N SER A 572 42.34 -24.47 11.64
CA SER A 572 41.18 -25.38 11.62
C SER A 572 40.75 -25.65 13.09
N LYS A 573 39.60 -26.32 13.29
CA LYS A 573 39.26 -27.24 14.43
C LYS A 573 38.88 -26.66 15.80
N ASP A 574 38.00 -27.20 16.64
CA ASP A 574 37.26 -28.48 16.84
C ASP A 574 36.07 -28.14 17.80
N ALA A 575 34.82 -28.61 17.65
CA ALA A 575 34.23 -29.95 17.85
C ALA A 575 33.91 -30.37 19.32
N ASP A 576 32.79 -31.11 19.44
CA ASP A 576 32.33 -32.03 20.52
C ASP A 576 31.30 -31.54 21.56
N ARG A 577 30.01 -31.98 21.48
CA ARG A 577 29.37 -33.29 21.86
C ARG A 577 29.12 -33.37 23.38
N ALA A 578 28.04 -33.90 23.98
CA ALA A 578 26.79 -34.62 23.64
C ALA A 578 26.29 -35.25 24.99
N HIS A 579 25.12 -35.92 24.96
CA HIS A 579 24.55 -36.85 25.98
C HIS A 579 23.91 -36.19 27.24
N GLU A 580 22.77 -36.63 27.80
CA GLU A 580 22.15 -37.97 27.88
C GLU A 580 20.66 -37.93 28.36
N GLU A 581 19.84 -38.84 27.82
CA GLU A 581 18.70 -39.67 28.34
C GLU A 581 17.84 -39.20 29.56
N GLU A 582 16.50 -39.07 29.49
CA GLU A 582 15.39 -40.06 29.33
C GLU A 582 15.06 -40.88 30.61
N VAL A 583 13.91 -40.62 31.28
CA VAL A 583 13.13 -41.61 32.07
C VAL A 583 11.63 -41.23 32.13
N SER A 584 10.81 -42.26 31.94
CA SER A 584 9.36 -42.32 31.73
C SER A 584 8.44 -42.41 32.98
N ALA A 585 7.15 -42.20 32.71
CA ALA A 585 5.95 -42.92 33.20
C ALA A 585 5.25 -42.45 34.50
N VAL A 586 3.92 -42.21 34.42
CA VAL A 586 2.85 -43.14 34.89
C VAL A 586 1.45 -42.52 34.67
N THR A 587 0.55 -43.37 34.15
CA THR A 587 -0.87 -43.20 33.74
C THR A 587 -1.86 -43.45 34.89
N CYS A 588 -3.11 -42.93 34.82
CA CYS A 588 -4.41 -43.66 34.87
C CYS A 588 -5.65 -42.89 35.43
N PRO A 589 -6.91 -43.31 35.05
CA PRO A 589 -8.08 -42.44 34.79
C PRO A 589 -9.42 -42.90 35.47
N LEU A 590 -10.59 -42.48 34.90
CA LEU A 590 -12.03 -42.82 35.16
C LEU A 590 -12.73 -42.03 36.29
N GLU A 591 -13.99 -41.58 36.17
CA GLU A 591 -15.30 -42.28 36.01
C GLU A 591 -16.35 -41.37 35.29
N GLU A 592 -17.10 -41.85 34.27
CA GLU A 592 -18.50 -42.41 34.27
C GLU A 592 -19.62 -41.39 34.63
N ASP A 593 -20.40 -40.92 33.64
CA ASP A 593 -21.72 -41.41 33.18
C ASP A 593 -22.92 -40.87 33.99
N THR A 594 -23.82 -40.12 33.35
CA THR A 594 -25.28 -40.37 33.44
C THR A 594 -26.09 -39.54 32.44
N GLU A 595 -26.84 -40.24 31.59
CA GLU A 595 -27.95 -39.74 30.78
C GLU A 595 -29.14 -39.35 31.68
N GLU A 596 -29.83 -38.24 31.41
CA GLU A 596 -31.21 -38.04 31.85
C GLU A 596 -32.10 -37.37 30.77
N LYS A 597 -32.96 -38.23 30.20
CA LYS A 597 -34.42 -38.10 30.07
C LYS A 597 -35.01 -36.90 29.31
N GLU A 598 -35.56 -37.28 28.15
CA GLU A 598 -36.69 -36.67 27.44
C GLU A 598 -37.79 -36.17 28.40
N ILE A 599 -38.12 -34.89 28.32
CA ILE A 599 -39.37 -34.31 28.82
C ILE A 599 -40.21 -33.93 27.61
N HIS A 600 -41.23 -34.75 27.36
CA HIS A 600 -42.33 -34.47 26.44
C HIS A 600 -43.04 -33.15 26.79
N GLN A 601 -43.07 -32.20 25.85
CA GLN A 601 -44.10 -31.15 25.78
C GLN A 601 -44.51 -30.91 24.30
N PRO A 602 -45.78 -30.53 24.04
CA PRO A 602 -46.58 -30.89 22.83
C PRO A 602 -46.27 -30.05 21.57
N PRO A 603 -46.71 -30.46 20.37
CA PRO A 603 -46.19 -29.94 19.10
C PRO A 603 -46.64 -28.50 18.88
N LYS A 604 -45.69 -27.57 18.89
CA LYS A 604 -45.88 -26.16 18.47
C LYS A 604 -45.43 -25.94 17.02
N GLU A 605 -45.41 -27.00 16.21
CA GLU A 605 -44.90 -26.98 14.82
C GLU A 605 -45.80 -26.24 13.82
N ASP A 606 -47.08 -25.97 14.13
CA ASP A 606 -47.97 -25.27 13.19
C ASP A 606 -47.64 -23.78 13.00
N ARG A 607 -47.02 -23.11 13.97
CA ARG A 607 -46.83 -21.64 13.89
C ARG A 607 -45.66 -21.19 13.04
N LEU A 608 -44.66 -22.05 12.87
CA LEU A 608 -43.49 -21.77 12.02
C LEU A 608 -43.74 -22.13 10.57
N GLN A 609 -44.79 -22.90 10.23
CA GLN A 609 -45.08 -23.32 8.85
C GLN A 609 -45.36 -22.12 7.94
N GLU A 610 -46.18 -21.16 8.37
CA GLU A 610 -46.47 -19.95 7.60
C GLU A 610 -45.21 -19.10 7.38
N LEU A 611 -44.38 -18.94 8.41
CA LEU A 611 -43.10 -18.23 8.31
C LEU A 611 -42.13 -18.96 7.38
N THR A 612 -42.07 -20.29 7.46
CA THR A 612 -41.21 -21.13 6.62
C THR A 612 -41.63 -21.00 5.15
N ALA A 613 -42.94 -21.06 4.87
CA ALA A 613 -43.47 -20.87 3.52
C ALA A 613 -43.19 -19.46 2.98
N ALA A 614 -43.43 -18.42 3.79
CA ALA A 614 -43.15 -17.04 3.40
C ALA A 614 -41.65 -16.76 3.23
N THR A 615 -40.79 -17.37 4.04
CA THR A 615 -39.33 -17.27 3.95
C THR A 615 -38.83 -17.94 2.68
N ALA A 616 -39.34 -19.13 2.36
CA ALA A 616 -39.04 -19.80 1.09
C ALA A 616 -39.54 -18.99 -0.13
N GLU A 617 -40.73 -18.39 -0.04
CA GLU A 617 -41.25 -17.50 -1.09
C GLU A 617 -40.38 -16.24 -1.28
N ALA A 618 -39.95 -15.61 -0.19
CA ALA A 618 -39.06 -14.44 -0.26
C ALA A 618 -37.68 -14.80 -0.84
N MET A 619 -37.09 -15.92 -0.39
CA MET A 619 -35.81 -16.40 -0.92
C MET A 619 -35.92 -16.77 -2.40
N THR A 620 -37.02 -17.38 -2.85
CA THR A 620 -37.24 -17.69 -4.28
C THR A 620 -37.44 -16.42 -5.12
N LYS A 621 -38.16 -15.41 -4.61
CA LYS A 621 -38.26 -14.09 -5.27
C LYS A 621 -36.90 -13.38 -5.34
N LEU A 622 -36.03 -13.54 -4.33
CA LEU A 622 -34.66 -13.00 -4.32
C LEU A 622 -33.71 -13.71 -5.30
N LEU A 623 -34.04 -14.89 -5.80
CA LEU A 623 -33.24 -15.54 -6.87
C LEU A 623 -33.52 -14.94 -8.26
N ASP A 624 -34.59 -14.16 -8.42
CA ASP A 624 -34.89 -13.46 -9.67
C ASP A 624 -34.01 -12.21 -9.82
N PRO A 625 -33.12 -12.13 -10.84
CA PRO A 625 -32.30 -10.95 -11.10
C PRO A 625 -33.13 -9.68 -11.27
N LEU A 626 -34.35 -9.76 -11.80
CA LEU A 626 -35.22 -8.59 -11.99
C LEU A 626 -35.67 -7.99 -10.65
N VAL A 627 -35.89 -8.83 -9.64
CA VAL A 627 -36.25 -8.40 -8.28
C VAL A 627 -35.02 -7.85 -7.55
N LEU A 628 -33.86 -8.52 -7.65
CA LEU A 628 -32.61 -8.09 -7.00
C LEU A 628 -32.10 -6.74 -7.50
N PHE A 629 -32.18 -6.47 -8.80
CA PHE A 629 -31.67 -5.24 -9.41
C PHE A 629 -32.67 -4.07 -9.37
N GLU A 630 -33.93 -4.32 -8.99
CA GLU A 630 -34.96 -3.28 -8.86
C GLU A 630 -35.28 -2.99 -7.37
N PRO A 631 -34.66 -1.97 -6.74
CA PRO A 631 -34.72 -1.76 -5.29
C PRO A 631 -36.14 -1.52 -4.75
N LYS A 632 -37.07 -1.04 -5.59
CA LYS A 632 -38.48 -0.91 -5.23
C LYS A 632 -39.17 -2.26 -5.09
N VAL A 633 -38.93 -3.18 -6.02
CA VAL A 633 -39.53 -4.52 -6.01
C VAL A 633 -38.95 -5.35 -4.86
N LEU A 634 -37.63 -5.27 -4.67
CA LEU A 634 -36.94 -5.87 -3.52
C LEU A 634 -37.54 -5.45 -2.18
N ARG A 635 -37.77 -4.14 -1.98
CA ARG A 635 -38.42 -3.62 -0.77
C ARG A 635 -39.83 -4.15 -0.59
N MET A 636 -40.61 -4.31 -1.65
CA MET A 636 -41.97 -4.86 -1.57
C MET A 636 -41.97 -6.34 -1.13
N VAL A 637 -41.05 -7.15 -1.64
CA VAL A 637 -40.88 -8.55 -1.22
C VAL A 637 -40.52 -8.64 0.26
N LEU A 638 -39.59 -7.79 0.71
CA LEU A 638 -39.19 -7.75 2.12
C LEU A 638 -40.30 -7.23 3.03
N LEU A 639 -41.11 -6.25 2.59
CA LEU A 639 -42.27 -5.78 3.35
C LEU A 639 -43.33 -6.87 3.55
N GLU A 640 -43.59 -7.66 2.50
CA GLU A 640 -44.51 -8.79 2.54
C GLU A 640 -44.02 -9.88 3.50
N TRP A 641 -42.73 -10.24 3.40
CA TRP A 641 -42.09 -11.20 4.30
C TRP A 641 -42.04 -10.69 5.75
N LEU A 642 -41.67 -9.43 5.96
CA LEU A 642 -41.59 -8.82 7.29
C LEU A 642 -42.96 -8.83 7.98
N SER A 643 -44.05 -8.66 7.24
CA SER A 643 -45.41 -8.81 7.80
C SER A 643 -45.65 -10.21 8.37
N GLN A 644 -45.11 -11.26 7.75
CA GLN A 644 -45.20 -12.63 8.25
C GLN A 644 -44.28 -12.84 9.46
N LEU A 645 -43.04 -12.31 9.43
CA LEU A 645 -42.14 -12.33 10.58
C LEU A 645 -42.75 -11.63 11.81
N GLU A 646 -43.33 -10.44 11.60
CA GLU A 646 -44.05 -9.70 12.64
C GLU A 646 -45.22 -10.52 13.18
N LYS A 647 -46.03 -11.18 12.33
CA LYS A 647 -47.14 -12.04 12.80
C LYS A 647 -46.65 -13.24 13.63
N THR A 648 -45.59 -13.93 13.21
CA THR A 648 -45.09 -15.12 13.91
C THR A 648 -44.50 -14.78 15.29
N PHE A 649 -43.82 -13.63 15.38
CA PHE A 649 -43.19 -13.18 16.63
C PHE A 649 -44.04 -12.19 17.45
N ALA A 650 -45.21 -11.77 16.93
CA ALA A 650 -46.21 -10.97 17.66
C ALA A 650 -46.96 -11.82 18.69
N MET A 651 -46.32 -12.06 19.83
CA MET A 651 -47.01 -12.51 21.05
C MET A 651 -46.74 -11.59 22.22
N LYS A 652 -47.86 -11.06 22.74
CA LYS A 652 -48.05 -10.28 23.96
C LYS A 652 -47.56 -11.02 25.20
N ASP A 653 -46.82 -10.30 26.05
CA ASP A 653 -46.72 -10.39 27.51
C ASP A 653 -47.27 -11.67 28.17
N PHE A 654 -46.37 -12.56 28.60
CA PHE A 654 -46.68 -13.52 29.67
C PHE A 654 -46.27 -12.91 31.02
N PRO A 655 -47.22 -12.72 31.97
CA PRO A 655 -46.94 -12.17 33.28
C PRO A 655 -46.42 -13.28 34.20
N GLY A 656 -45.34 -13.04 34.93
CA GLY A 656 -44.95 -13.93 36.02
C GLY A 656 -43.45 -13.93 36.30
N ILE A 657 -43.03 -13.07 37.22
CA ILE A 657 -42.26 -13.39 38.44
C ILE A 657 -42.14 -12.07 39.23
N SER A 658 -43.17 -11.85 40.06
CA SER A 658 -43.20 -11.32 41.43
C SER A 658 -42.12 -10.34 41.98
N ASN A 659 -42.65 -9.26 42.59
CA ASN A 659 -42.20 -8.48 43.77
C ASN A 659 -41.16 -7.36 43.51
N THR A 660 -41.30 -6.08 43.91
CA THR A 660 -42.21 -5.37 44.85
C THR A 660 -42.02 -3.84 44.67
N SER A 661 -43.04 -3.06 45.06
CA SER A 661 -43.10 -1.60 45.36
C SER A 661 -43.12 -0.53 44.24
N SER A 662 -44.36 -0.06 44.05
CA SER A 662 -45.04 1.07 43.37
C SER A 662 -44.84 2.50 43.98
N PRO A 663 -45.57 3.59 43.58
CA PRO A 663 -45.79 4.24 42.25
C PRO A 663 -46.10 5.80 42.26
N THR A 664 -46.53 6.38 41.11
CA THR A 664 -47.45 7.57 40.85
C THR A 664 -46.93 9.04 41.01
N VAL A 665 -47.26 10.11 40.21
CA VAL A 665 -48.53 10.71 39.65
C VAL A 665 -48.20 11.78 38.54
N LYS A 666 -48.69 11.69 37.27
CA LYS A 666 -49.70 12.48 36.46
C LYS A 666 -49.73 14.05 36.35
N SER A 667 -50.13 14.51 35.12
CA SER A 667 -51.02 15.66 34.72
C SER A 667 -50.36 17.00 34.26
N ASN A 668 -50.79 17.85 33.30
CA ASN A 668 -51.76 17.91 32.16
C ASN A 668 -51.66 19.31 31.44
N LEU A 669 -51.88 19.34 30.11
CA LEU A 669 -52.61 20.29 29.21
C LEU A 669 -52.41 21.84 29.10
N GLY A 670 -52.26 22.28 27.82
CA GLY A 670 -53.08 23.29 27.06
C GLY A 670 -52.47 24.69 26.84
N ALA A 671 -52.77 25.52 25.81
CA ALA A 671 -53.34 25.50 24.44
C ALA A 671 -53.32 26.98 23.90
N HIS A 672 -53.53 27.18 22.58
CA HIS A 672 -53.81 28.45 21.81
C HIS A 672 -52.62 29.22 21.18
N LEU A 673 -52.65 29.85 19.98
CA LEU A 673 -53.49 29.88 18.75
C LEU A 673 -52.78 30.78 17.69
N LEU A 674 -52.85 30.37 16.40
CA LEU A 674 -53.01 31.13 15.12
C LEU A 674 -52.12 32.33 14.68
N GLY A 675 -51.76 32.33 13.38
CA GLY A 675 -51.68 33.53 12.53
C GLY A 675 -50.79 33.43 11.27
N GLU A 676 -51.38 33.26 10.09
CA GLU A 676 -50.77 33.15 8.73
C GLU A 676 -50.33 34.50 8.10
N THR A 677 -49.49 34.49 7.06
CA THR A 677 -49.77 35.09 5.71
C THR A 677 -48.61 34.93 4.69
N GLU A 678 -48.97 34.54 3.45
CA GLU A 678 -48.13 34.39 2.24
C GLU A 678 -47.90 35.72 1.47
N LYS A 679 -46.85 35.80 0.60
CA LYS A 679 -46.95 36.38 -0.77
C LYS A 679 -45.73 36.14 -1.69
N ARG A 680 -46.04 36.12 -2.99
CA ARG A 680 -45.39 35.66 -4.25
C ARG A 680 -44.21 36.47 -4.85
N VAL A 681 -43.30 35.73 -5.53
CA VAL A 681 -42.79 35.76 -6.95
C VAL A 681 -42.37 37.09 -7.64
N LEU A 682 -41.10 37.22 -8.09
CA LEU A 682 -40.60 37.33 -9.50
C LEU A 682 -39.20 38.00 -9.64
N ASP A 683 -38.43 37.45 -10.60
CA ASP A 683 -37.38 38.01 -11.48
C ASP A 683 -35.91 38.30 -11.05
N GLU A 684 -35.05 37.52 -11.74
CA GLU A 684 -33.83 37.83 -12.52
C GLU A 684 -32.57 38.52 -11.93
N GLU A 685 -31.47 37.81 -12.22
CA GLU A 685 -30.09 38.24 -12.54
C GLU A 685 -29.16 38.89 -11.49
N SER A 686 -27.94 38.36 -11.50
CA SER A 686 -26.65 38.94 -11.12
C SER A 686 -26.16 38.78 -9.67
N GLY A 687 -24.87 38.43 -9.56
CA GLY A 687 -24.00 38.95 -8.49
C GLY A 687 -23.60 37.98 -7.36
N GLU A 688 -22.40 37.42 -7.51
CA GLU A 688 -21.35 37.39 -6.47
C GLU A 688 -21.62 36.84 -5.05
N GLY A 689 -20.82 35.82 -4.70
CA GLY A 689 -20.02 35.85 -3.47
C GLY A 689 -20.71 35.41 -2.17
N ARG A 690 -20.53 34.14 -1.77
CA ARG A 690 -20.64 33.76 -0.36
C ARG A 690 -19.37 33.06 0.11
N ARG A 691 -18.43 33.89 0.59
CA ARG A 691 -17.35 33.49 1.50
C ARG A 691 -17.98 32.78 2.70
N VAL A 692 -17.49 31.59 3.04
CA VAL A 692 -17.72 30.99 4.35
C VAL A 692 -16.77 31.68 5.32
N SER A 693 -17.29 32.68 6.01
CA SER A 693 -16.66 33.30 7.18
C SER A 693 -17.01 32.48 8.42
N LEU A 694 -16.01 31.94 9.11
CA LEU A 694 -16.15 31.47 10.50
C LEU A 694 -14.82 31.71 11.22
N VAL A 695 -14.70 32.91 11.78
CA VAL A 695 -13.73 33.29 12.83
C VAL A 695 -14.54 34.03 13.90
N THR A 696 -14.50 33.46 15.09
CA THR A 696 -14.53 34.08 16.43
C THR A 696 -15.67 35.05 16.77
N GLU A 697 -16.49 34.67 17.75
CA GLU A 697 -16.68 35.54 18.93
C GLU A 697 -17.12 34.73 20.16
N GLU A 698 -16.29 34.83 21.19
CA GLU A 698 -16.57 34.46 22.57
C GLU A 698 -17.71 35.33 23.11
N ALA A 699 -18.75 34.71 23.66
CA ALA A 699 -19.54 35.31 24.74
C ALA A 699 -20.42 34.23 25.36
N GLY A 700 -20.32 34.10 26.68
CA GLY A 700 -21.04 33.13 27.48
C GLY A 700 -22.53 33.05 27.16
N GLY A 701 -22.95 31.82 26.88
CA GLY A 701 -24.33 31.40 26.89
C GLY A 701 -24.29 29.90 26.92
N GLN A 702 -24.44 29.31 28.12
CA GLN A 702 -24.83 27.92 28.27
C GLN A 702 -25.99 27.66 27.30
N ILE A 703 -25.70 27.07 26.14
CA ILE A 703 -26.68 26.24 25.44
C ILE A 703 -26.42 24.85 26.00
N THR A 704 -26.74 24.73 27.29
CA THR A 704 -27.44 23.57 27.81
C THR A 704 -28.63 23.33 26.87
N CYS A 705 -28.43 22.58 25.80
CA CYS A 705 -29.52 21.81 25.25
C CYS A 705 -29.77 20.71 26.26
N ASP A 706 -30.58 21.09 27.26
CA ASP A 706 -31.19 20.25 28.28
C ASP A 706 -31.54 18.89 27.69
N PRO A 707 -31.41 17.82 28.51
CA PRO A 707 -31.82 16.50 28.07
C PRO A 707 -33.27 16.65 27.62
N VAL A 708 -33.59 16.17 26.42
CA VAL A 708 -35.00 15.98 26.02
C VAL A 708 -35.55 14.89 26.93
N SER A 709 -35.86 15.35 28.13
CA SER A 709 -36.70 14.79 29.14
C SER A 709 -38.12 14.90 28.59
N ASN A 710 -38.87 13.81 28.76
CA ASN A 710 -40.32 13.71 28.59
C ASN A 710 -40.84 13.37 27.18
N LEU A 711 -40.45 12.19 26.68
CA LEU A 711 -41.46 11.25 26.16
C LEU A 711 -41.34 9.96 26.97
N SER A 712 -42.43 9.66 27.68
CA SER A 712 -42.61 8.55 28.60
C SER A 712 -42.15 7.19 28.06
N GLU A 713 -41.65 6.35 28.97
CA GLU A 713 -41.63 4.89 28.88
C GLU A 713 -42.74 4.32 27.96
N PRO A 714 -42.41 3.28 27.18
CA PRO A 714 -42.90 1.97 27.60
C PRO A 714 -41.73 1.17 28.15
N SER A 715 -41.83 0.93 29.43
CA SER A 715 -41.18 -0.12 30.19
C SER A 715 -41.03 -1.43 29.37
N ALA A 716 -39.84 -2.01 29.46
CA ALA A 716 -39.55 -3.44 29.32
C ALA A 716 -39.47 -4.12 27.92
N ASP A 717 -39.12 -3.43 26.83
CA ASP A 717 -38.67 -4.13 25.61
C ASP A 717 -37.20 -4.60 25.78
N ARG A 718 -37.03 -5.73 26.47
CA ARG A 718 -35.74 -6.45 26.60
C ARG A 718 -35.24 -6.88 25.22
N PHE A 719 -33.92 -6.85 25.01
CA PHE A 719 -33.32 -7.47 23.81
C PHE A 719 -33.68 -8.94 23.76
N ARG A 720 -34.22 -9.37 22.62
CA ARG A 720 -34.42 -10.80 22.36
C ARG A 720 -33.14 -11.34 21.74
N VAL A 721 -32.21 -11.78 22.59
CA VAL A 721 -30.91 -12.36 22.18
C VAL A 721 -31.02 -13.86 21.88
N CYS A 722 -31.97 -14.54 22.52
CA CYS A 722 -32.27 -15.95 22.26
C CYS A 722 -33.59 -16.07 21.51
N SER A 723 -33.66 -17.02 20.57
CA SER A 723 -34.91 -17.33 19.88
C SER A 723 -35.98 -17.85 20.87
N PRO A 724 -37.24 -17.37 20.78
CA PRO A 724 -38.34 -17.86 21.61
C PRO A 724 -38.81 -19.28 21.22
N TYR A 725 -38.34 -19.80 20.08
CA TYR A 725 -38.67 -21.13 19.56
C TYR A 725 -37.40 -21.84 19.08
N ALA A 726 -37.39 -23.17 19.10
CA ALA A 726 -36.35 -23.94 18.42
C ALA A 726 -36.52 -23.76 16.90
N ILE A 727 -35.56 -23.13 16.24
CA ILE A 727 -35.54 -22.91 14.79
C ILE A 727 -34.57 -23.94 14.20
N THR A 728 -34.95 -24.59 13.10
CA THR A 728 -34.04 -25.50 12.39
C THR A 728 -32.87 -24.72 11.80
N ASN A 729 -31.67 -25.32 11.77
CA ASN A 729 -30.46 -24.63 11.26
C ASN A 729 -30.61 -24.10 9.82
N SER A 730 -31.42 -24.77 8.98
CA SER A 730 -31.71 -24.31 7.62
C SER A 730 -32.56 -23.04 7.63
N LEU A 731 -33.69 -23.04 8.35
CA LEU A 731 -34.57 -21.88 8.47
C LEU A 731 -33.88 -20.70 9.16
N GLN A 732 -33.01 -20.95 10.15
CA GLN A 732 -32.29 -19.89 10.85
C GLN A 732 -31.37 -19.09 9.91
N ARG A 733 -30.72 -19.75 8.95
CA ARG A 733 -29.85 -19.09 7.97
C ARG A 733 -30.64 -18.15 7.06
N ASP A 734 -31.74 -18.63 6.52
CA ASP A 734 -32.60 -17.85 5.61
C ASP A 734 -33.27 -16.69 6.35
N LEU A 735 -33.77 -16.93 7.56
CA LEU A 735 -34.30 -15.87 8.42
C LEU A 735 -33.23 -14.82 8.72
N ALA A 736 -31.98 -15.24 8.95
CA ALA A 736 -30.91 -14.30 9.25
C ALA A 736 -30.53 -13.43 8.05
N GLU A 737 -30.51 -14.03 6.86
CA GLU A 737 -30.26 -13.32 5.62
C GLU A 737 -31.34 -12.26 5.35
N LEU A 738 -32.62 -12.64 5.42
CA LEU A 738 -33.75 -11.72 5.19
C LEU A 738 -33.86 -10.64 6.25
N THR A 739 -33.69 -11.00 7.54
CA THR A 739 -33.74 -10.02 8.65
C THR A 739 -32.62 -8.98 8.51
N THR A 740 -31.43 -9.42 8.14
CA THR A 740 -30.28 -8.53 7.93
C THR A 740 -30.47 -7.65 6.70
N LEU A 741 -31.04 -8.19 5.61
CA LEU A 741 -31.36 -7.44 4.41
C LEU A 741 -32.45 -6.37 4.65
N CYS A 742 -33.41 -6.65 5.53
CA CYS A 742 -34.39 -5.65 5.99
C CYS A 742 -33.73 -4.46 6.68
N LEU A 743 -32.72 -4.71 7.54
CA LEU A 743 -31.94 -3.65 8.19
C LEU A 743 -31.14 -2.85 7.15
N GLU A 744 -30.44 -3.53 6.24
CA GLU A 744 -29.63 -2.90 5.17
C GLU A 744 -30.44 -2.01 4.23
N LEU A 745 -31.71 -2.36 3.96
CA LEU A 745 -32.56 -1.63 3.01
C LEU A 745 -33.56 -0.67 3.67
N ASN A 746 -33.46 -0.45 4.98
CA ASN A 746 -34.41 0.35 5.77
C ASN A 746 -35.87 -0.13 5.66
N VAL A 747 -36.09 -1.44 5.54
CA VAL A 747 -37.41 -2.08 5.57
C VAL A 747 -37.70 -2.53 6.99
N LEU A 748 -38.14 -1.58 7.83
CA LEU A 748 -38.15 -1.76 9.29
C LEU A 748 -39.53 -1.99 9.90
N THR A 749 -40.59 -1.70 9.15
CA THR A 749 -41.99 -1.93 9.57
C THR A 749 -42.87 -2.25 8.36
N SER A 750 -43.90 -3.07 8.55
CA SER A 750 -44.88 -3.38 7.50
C SER A 750 -46.00 -2.34 7.35
N ALA A 751 -45.89 -1.16 7.97
CA ALA A 751 -46.96 -0.15 8.00
C ALA A 751 -46.97 0.67 6.69
N MET A 752 -47.86 0.30 5.78
CA MET A 752 -48.06 0.91 4.47
C MET A 752 -48.46 2.40 4.57
N GLU A 753 -47.63 3.30 4.04
CA GLU A 753 -48.02 4.69 3.79
C GLU A 753 -49.12 4.70 2.70
N SER A 754 -50.36 4.95 3.10
CA SER A 754 -51.50 4.98 2.18
C SER A 754 -51.40 6.21 1.26
N VAL A 755 -51.04 5.98 0.00
CA VAL A 755 -51.26 6.93 -1.09
C VAL A 755 -52.77 7.02 -1.33
N GLY A 756 -53.39 8.07 -0.79
CA GLY A 756 -54.76 8.48 -1.12
C GLY A 756 -55.71 8.49 0.08
N GLY A 757 -56.01 9.68 0.60
CA GLY A 757 -57.09 9.86 1.58
C GLY A 757 -56.76 10.88 2.65
N HIS A 758 -57.45 12.01 2.59
CA HIS A 758 -57.32 13.19 3.43
C HIS A 758 -57.78 12.93 4.88
N VAL A 759 -56.99 12.36 5.80
CA VAL A 759 -57.42 12.22 7.22
C VAL A 759 -56.24 12.28 8.22
N ASP A 760 -56.33 13.28 9.10
CA ASP A 760 -55.79 13.46 10.46
C ASP A 760 -54.27 13.55 10.74
N ARG A 761 -53.83 14.82 10.84
CA ARG A 761 -52.68 15.31 11.61
C ARG A 761 -52.73 14.80 13.07
N ALA A 762 -52.18 13.60 13.36
CA ALA A 762 -51.87 13.19 14.75
C ALA A 762 -50.89 12.02 14.91
N SER A 763 -50.61 11.21 13.88
CA SER A 763 -49.71 10.06 14.03
C SER A 763 -48.26 10.46 13.78
N GLN A 764 -47.51 10.68 14.86
CA GLN A 764 -46.06 10.93 14.84
C GLN A 764 -45.37 9.92 13.92
N GLN A 765 -44.93 10.34 12.72
CA GLN A 765 -44.04 9.56 11.88
C GLN A 765 -42.77 9.28 12.69
N LEU A 766 -42.58 8.03 13.12
CA LEU A 766 -41.36 7.63 13.80
C LEU A 766 -40.19 7.77 12.83
N SER A 767 -39.10 8.34 13.31
CA SER A 767 -37.89 8.46 12.53
C SER A 767 -37.34 7.05 12.21
N PRO A 768 -36.71 6.85 11.03
CA PRO A 768 -36.18 5.54 10.61
C PRO A 768 -35.19 4.96 11.64
N GLU A 769 -34.49 5.81 12.38
CA GLU A 769 -33.58 5.42 13.46
C GLU A 769 -34.32 4.75 14.62
N ILE A 770 -35.46 5.29 15.05
CA ILE A 770 -36.25 4.69 16.14
C ILE A 770 -36.82 3.34 15.68
N LEU A 771 -37.23 3.25 14.42
CA LEU A 771 -37.66 1.99 13.82
C LEU A 771 -36.52 0.97 13.80
N ALA A 772 -35.30 1.39 13.45
CA ALA A 772 -34.12 0.54 13.46
C ALA A 772 -33.78 0.05 14.86
N CYS A 773 -33.80 0.93 15.86
CA CYS A 773 -33.61 0.55 17.27
C CYS A 773 -34.64 -0.50 17.72
N ARG A 774 -35.92 -0.34 17.36
CA ARG A 774 -36.97 -1.33 17.67
C ARG A 774 -36.75 -2.64 16.93
N PHE A 775 -36.34 -2.59 15.67
CA PHE A 775 -36.03 -3.76 14.86
C PHE A 775 -34.87 -4.56 15.46
N LEU A 776 -33.76 -3.88 15.81
CA LEU A 776 -32.61 -4.45 16.51
C LEU A 776 -33.03 -5.13 17.81
N LYS A 777 -33.82 -4.47 18.67
CA LYS A 777 -34.27 -5.06 19.94
C LYS A 777 -35.13 -6.32 19.77
N LYS A 778 -36.01 -6.32 18.76
CA LYS A 778 -36.95 -7.42 18.51
C LYS A 778 -36.30 -8.64 17.85
N TYR A 779 -35.38 -8.41 16.92
CA TYR A 779 -34.85 -9.43 16.02
C TYR A 779 -33.33 -9.64 16.14
N PHE A 780 -32.70 -9.16 17.22
CA PHE A 780 -31.25 -9.30 17.44
C PHE A 780 -30.74 -10.74 17.25
N PHE A 781 -31.48 -11.72 17.78
CA PHE A 781 -31.19 -13.15 17.67
C PHE A 781 -31.22 -13.73 16.24
N LEU A 782 -31.79 -13.01 15.28
CA LEU A 782 -31.84 -13.38 13.87
C LEU A 782 -30.79 -12.61 13.05
N LEU A 783 -30.13 -11.58 13.56
CA LEU A 783 -29.23 -10.77 12.74
C LEU A 783 -27.88 -11.46 12.51
N ASP A 784 -27.36 -11.36 11.29
CA ASP A 784 -25.92 -11.52 11.07
C ASP A 784 -25.22 -10.27 11.64
N LEU A 785 -24.63 -10.44 12.81
CA LEU A 785 -24.01 -9.36 13.58
C LEU A 785 -22.87 -8.65 12.83
N LYS A 786 -22.15 -9.36 11.93
CA LYS A 786 -21.07 -8.77 11.14
C LYS A 786 -21.64 -7.85 10.06
N ARG A 787 -22.67 -8.31 9.35
CA ARG A 787 -23.39 -7.50 8.35
C ARG A 787 -24.16 -6.35 8.98
N ALA A 788 -24.82 -6.59 10.12
CA ALA A 788 -25.55 -5.55 10.86
C ALA A 788 -24.60 -4.42 11.30
N LYS A 789 -23.40 -4.75 11.81
CA LYS A 789 -22.35 -3.77 12.16
C LYS A 789 -22.00 -2.86 10.98
N GLU A 790 -21.74 -3.43 9.81
CA GLU A 790 -21.36 -2.66 8.61
C GLU A 790 -22.55 -1.86 8.05
N SER A 791 -23.76 -2.45 8.04
CA SER A 791 -24.99 -1.77 7.64
C SER A 791 -25.26 -0.53 8.49
N ILE A 792 -25.08 -0.64 9.82
CA ILE A 792 -25.37 0.46 10.72
C ILE A 792 -24.46 1.65 10.45
N LYS A 793 -23.16 1.39 10.23
CA LYS A 793 -22.17 2.42 9.89
C LYS A 793 -22.45 3.13 8.56
N LEU A 794 -22.96 2.40 7.58
CA LEU A 794 -23.20 2.92 6.23
C LEU A 794 -24.55 3.61 6.07
N THR A 795 -25.57 3.18 6.82
CA THR A 795 -26.99 3.50 6.55
C THR A 795 -27.56 4.51 7.53
N TYR A 796 -27.09 4.53 8.78
CA TYR A 796 -27.61 5.41 9.82
C TYR A 796 -26.54 6.37 10.31
N ASP A 797 -26.76 7.66 10.09
CA ASP A 797 -25.90 8.73 10.63
C ASP A 797 -26.16 8.99 12.13
N SER A 798 -27.09 8.25 12.73
CA SER A 798 -27.55 8.48 14.10
C SER A 798 -26.85 7.59 15.13
N PRO A 799 -26.36 8.17 16.25
CA PRO A 799 -25.77 7.44 17.36
C PRO A 799 -26.63 6.33 17.94
N CYS A 800 -27.94 6.59 18.01
CA CYS A 800 -28.84 5.75 18.79
C CYS A 800 -28.94 4.31 18.25
N VAL A 801 -28.78 4.11 16.94
CA VAL A 801 -28.82 2.79 16.31
C VAL A 801 -27.57 1.99 16.66
N TRP A 802 -26.40 2.64 16.62
CA TRP A 802 -25.14 2.04 17.05
C TRP A 802 -25.16 1.68 18.53
N ASP A 803 -25.60 2.59 19.39
CA ASP A 803 -25.69 2.37 20.83
C ASP A 803 -26.63 1.20 21.14
N THR A 804 -27.76 1.11 20.43
CA THR A 804 -28.70 -0.02 20.55
C THR A 804 -28.04 -1.33 20.10
N PHE A 805 -27.25 -1.33 19.03
CA PHE A 805 -26.52 -2.52 18.60
C PHE A 805 -25.47 -2.97 19.62
N VAL A 806 -24.69 -2.04 20.17
CA VAL A 806 -23.71 -2.31 21.23
C VAL A 806 -24.39 -2.84 22.50
N GLU A 807 -25.53 -2.27 22.91
CA GLU A 807 -26.30 -2.80 24.05
C GLU A 807 -26.81 -4.23 23.80
N GLY A 808 -27.22 -4.56 22.58
CA GLY A 808 -27.57 -5.93 22.19
C GLY A 808 -26.37 -6.89 22.27
N LEU A 809 -25.18 -6.45 21.83
CA LEU A 809 -23.94 -7.21 21.97
C LEU A 809 -23.55 -7.41 23.44
N LYS A 810 -23.72 -6.39 24.30
CA LYS A 810 -23.50 -6.51 25.75
C LYS A 810 -24.45 -7.52 26.38
N GLU A 811 -25.74 -7.48 26.04
CA GLU A 811 -26.73 -8.46 26.54
C GLU A 811 -26.35 -9.88 26.16
N MET A 812 -25.86 -10.09 24.94
CA MET A 812 -25.35 -11.38 24.49
C MET A 812 -24.04 -11.79 25.18
N ALA A 813 -23.12 -10.86 25.38
CA ALA A 813 -21.84 -11.10 26.04
C ALA A 813 -21.99 -11.48 27.52
N ARG A 814 -23.07 -11.05 28.21
CA ARG A 814 -23.37 -11.46 29.60
C ARG A 814 -23.54 -12.98 29.77
N SER A 815 -23.83 -13.71 28.71
CA SER A 815 -23.87 -15.18 28.74
C SER A 815 -22.48 -15.83 28.76
N ASN A 816 -21.42 -15.08 28.45
CA ASN A 816 -20.03 -15.55 28.47
C ASN A 816 -19.40 -15.24 29.83
N PRO A 817 -18.89 -16.25 30.57
CA PRO A 817 -18.26 -16.05 31.88
C PRO A 817 -17.07 -15.08 31.85
N ALA A 818 -16.34 -15.00 30.73
CA ALA A 818 -15.23 -14.06 30.57
C ALA A 818 -15.68 -12.59 30.61
N TYR A 819 -16.94 -12.28 30.23
CA TYR A 819 -17.47 -10.92 30.28
C TYR A 819 -17.75 -10.46 31.71
N THR A 820 -18.18 -11.38 32.58
CA THR A 820 -18.36 -11.13 34.01
C THR A 820 -17.03 -11.06 34.76
N GLU A 821 -16.04 -11.87 34.40
CA GLU A 821 -14.69 -11.83 35.00
C GLU A 821 -13.94 -10.52 34.69
N LEU A 822 -14.25 -9.87 33.56
CA LEU A 822 -13.75 -8.54 33.22
C LEU A 822 -14.20 -7.43 34.20
N GLU A 823 -15.18 -7.67 35.08
CA GLU A 823 -15.57 -6.73 36.13
C GLU A 823 -14.54 -6.67 37.27
N GLU A 824 -13.80 -7.75 37.52
CA GLU A 824 -12.92 -7.88 38.68
C GLU A 824 -11.42 -7.78 38.32
N GLY A 825 -10.98 -8.25 37.15
CA GLY A 825 -9.55 -8.34 36.77
C GLY A 825 -8.83 -7.03 36.43
N ASP A 826 -7.50 -6.99 36.40
CA ASP A 826 -6.75 -5.83 35.88
C ASP A 826 -6.77 -5.77 34.34
N LEU A 827 -6.32 -4.67 33.73
CA LEU A 827 -6.31 -4.51 32.26
C LEU A 827 -5.52 -5.65 31.55
N PRO A 828 -4.31 -6.05 32.01
CA PRO A 828 -3.60 -7.19 31.43
C PRO A 828 -4.37 -8.51 31.50
N THR A 829 -5.00 -8.81 32.64
CA THR A 829 -5.80 -10.04 32.85
C THR A 829 -7.03 -10.01 31.95
N GLY A 830 -7.71 -8.86 31.85
CA GLY A 830 -8.84 -8.69 30.93
C GLY A 830 -8.46 -8.92 29.46
N LEU A 831 -7.28 -8.47 29.04
CA LEU A 831 -6.75 -8.71 27.69
C LEU A 831 -6.35 -10.19 27.47
N GLN A 832 -5.82 -10.86 28.48
CA GLN A 832 -5.48 -12.30 28.39
C GLN A 832 -6.74 -13.17 28.30
N LEU A 833 -7.80 -12.82 29.04
CA LEU A 833 -9.09 -13.50 28.96
C LEU A 833 -9.72 -13.35 27.56
N LEU A 834 -9.54 -12.20 26.92
CA LEU A 834 -9.98 -11.95 25.55
C LEU A 834 -9.27 -12.80 24.50
N ASP A 835 -7.98 -13.07 24.69
CA ASP A 835 -7.14 -13.85 23.76
C ASP A 835 -7.56 -15.33 23.68
N GLY A 836 -8.26 -15.84 24.71
CA GLY A 836 -8.68 -17.25 24.80
C GLY A 836 -10.19 -17.52 24.65
N SER A 837 -11.06 -16.54 24.91
CA SER A 837 -12.50 -16.77 25.11
C SER A 837 -13.42 -16.36 23.95
N VAL A 838 -12.95 -15.50 23.04
CA VAL A 838 -13.76 -14.97 21.94
C VAL A 838 -13.02 -15.20 20.62
N PRO A 839 -13.68 -15.77 19.59
CA PRO A 839 -13.08 -15.87 18.26
C PRO A 839 -12.61 -14.50 17.77
N SER A 840 -11.41 -14.43 17.21
CA SER A 840 -10.75 -13.17 16.80
C SER A 840 -11.59 -12.33 15.83
N ASP A 841 -12.52 -12.96 15.09
CA ASP A 841 -13.40 -12.30 14.11
C ASP A 841 -14.82 -11.98 14.63
N SER A 842 -15.09 -12.18 15.92
CA SER A 842 -16.43 -11.99 16.48
C SER A 842 -16.74 -10.52 16.77
N PRO A 843 -17.91 -9.97 16.33
CA PRO A 843 -18.35 -8.63 16.72
C PRO A 843 -18.60 -8.48 18.22
N LEU A 844 -18.68 -9.59 18.97
CA LEU A 844 -18.71 -9.58 20.44
C LEU A 844 -17.51 -8.85 21.05
N LEU A 845 -16.35 -8.84 20.37
CA LEU A 845 -15.17 -8.09 20.80
C LEU A 845 -15.47 -6.60 21.05
N ILE A 846 -16.44 -6.01 20.36
CA ILE A 846 -16.86 -4.62 20.61
C ILE A 846 -17.47 -4.48 22.01
N ALA A 847 -18.32 -5.42 22.45
CA ALA A 847 -18.90 -5.37 23.80
C ALA A 847 -17.81 -5.46 24.88
N PHE A 848 -16.82 -6.32 24.68
CA PHE A 848 -15.67 -6.41 25.59
C PHE A 848 -14.80 -5.16 25.56
N ALA A 849 -14.55 -4.58 24.38
CA ALA A 849 -13.82 -3.32 24.24
C ALA A 849 -14.57 -2.14 24.89
N THR A 850 -15.89 -2.06 24.74
CA THR A 850 -16.74 -1.09 25.47
C THR A 850 -16.58 -1.28 26.97
N ARG A 851 -16.62 -2.53 27.46
CA ARG A 851 -16.47 -2.83 28.89
C ARG A 851 -15.09 -2.44 29.42
N LEU A 852 -14.02 -2.72 28.67
CA LEU A 852 -12.66 -2.29 29.01
C LEU A 852 -12.54 -0.76 29.01
N TYR A 853 -13.14 -0.09 28.03
CA TYR A 853 -13.15 1.37 27.93
C TYR A 853 -13.92 2.02 29.09
N ASP A 854 -15.10 1.51 29.43
CA ASP A 854 -15.89 2.00 30.57
C ASP A 854 -15.12 1.90 31.90
N ARG A 855 -14.18 0.94 32.01
CA ARG A 855 -13.41 0.68 33.24
C ARG A 855 -12.04 1.38 33.28
N PHE A 856 -11.28 1.33 32.19
CA PHE A 856 -9.89 1.80 32.14
C PHE A 856 -9.69 3.04 31.25
N GLY A 857 -10.75 3.54 30.61
CA GLY A 857 -10.74 4.73 29.76
C GLY A 857 -9.72 4.63 28.62
N GLU A 858 -8.96 5.70 28.44
CA GLU A 858 -7.94 5.83 27.40
C GLU A 858 -6.87 4.72 27.42
N SER A 859 -6.55 4.17 28.61
CA SER A 859 -5.58 3.07 28.74
C SER A 859 -6.06 1.80 28.05
N ALA A 860 -7.38 1.51 28.09
CA ALA A 860 -7.95 0.38 27.36
C ALA A 860 -7.86 0.59 25.86
N LEU A 861 -8.10 1.80 25.37
CA LEU A 861 -8.01 2.11 23.94
C LEU A 861 -6.62 1.85 23.38
N ARG A 862 -5.55 2.30 24.08
CA ARG A 862 -4.16 2.01 23.69
C ARG A 862 -3.88 0.52 23.60
N ALA A 863 -4.48 -0.29 24.47
CA ALA A 863 -4.31 -1.74 24.44
C ALA A 863 -5.15 -2.45 23.38
N CYS A 864 -6.29 -1.86 22.98
CA CYS A 864 -7.20 -2.40 21.97
C CYS A 864 -6.58 -2.47 20.56
N ILE A 865 -5.42 -1.83 20.32
CA ILE A 865 -4.67 -1.94 19.05
C ILE A 865 -4.34 -3.41 18.70
N LYS A 866 -4.22 -4.29 19.70
CA LYS A 866 -3.98 -5.74 19.50
C LYS A 866 -5.11 -6.45 18.75
N PHE A 867 -6.33 -5.91 18.80
CA PHE A 867 -7.50 -6.49 18.14
C PHE A 867 -7.76 -5.90 16.75
N TYR A 868 -6.86 -5.05 16.24
CA TYR A 868 -6.91 -4.62 14.84
C TYR A 868 -6.45 -5.78 13.93
N PRO A 869 -7.20 -6.15 12.87
CA PRO A 869 -8.26 -5.39 12.19
C PRO A 869 -9.71 -5.68 12.63
N SER A 870 -9.96 -6.58 13.57
CA SER A 870 -11.32 -6.97 14.01
C SER A 870 -12.09 -5.82 14.66
N ILE A 871 -11.38 -4.97 15.42
CA ILE A 871 -11.84 -3.67 15.91
C ILE A 871 -11.19 -2.59 15.03
N SER A 872 -12.00 -1.96 14.19
CA SER A 872 -11.56 -0.90 13.27
C SER A 872 -11.50 0.47 13.98
N PRO A 873 -10.74 1.45 13.45
CA PRO A 873 -10.76 2.83 13.98
C PRO A 873 -12.16 3.43 14.05
N SER A 874 -13.04 3.11 13.10
CA SER A 874 -14.44 3.55 13.12
C SER A 874 -15.22 3.00 14.34
N ASP A 875 -14.90 1.78 14.81
CA ASP A 875 -15.53 1.21 16.01
C ASP A 875 -15.08 1.99 17.25
N ILE A 876 -13.79 2.29 17.36
CA ILE A 876 -13.24 3.07 18.48
C ILE A 876 -13.75 4.51 18.45
N ALA A 877 -13.86 5.14 17.28
CA ALA A 877 -14.40 6.49 17.14
C ALA A 877 -15.85 6.59 17.65
N GLN A 878 -16.67 5.56 17.39
CA GLN A 878 -18.04 5.48 17.91
C GLN A 878 -18.06 5.25 19.44
N LEU A 879 -17.18 4.39 19.97
CA LEU A 879 -17.03 4.20 21.41
C LEU A 879 -16.60 5.50 22.12
N CYS A 880 -15.75 6.30 21.48
CA CYS A 880 -15.24 7.57 22.00
C CYS A 880 -16.14 8.76 21.64
N ARG A 881 -17.38 8.57 21.16
CA ARG A 881 -18.24 9.70 20.70
C ARG A 881 -18.41 10.80 21.75
N HIS A 882 -18.50 10.43 23.03
CA HIS A 882 -18.63 11.39 24.13
C HIS A 882 -17.32 12.11 24.50
N HIS A 883 -16.18 11.51 24.15
CA HIS A 883 -14.85 12.02 24.42
C HIS A 883 -13.95 11.81 23.19
N PRO A 884 -14.22 12.51 22.06
CA PRO A 884 -13.56 12.24 20.79
C PRO A 884 -12.05 12.37 20.88
N ALA A 885 -11.53 13.21 21.77
CA ALA A 885 -10.10 13.33 22.05
C ALA A 885 -9.39 12.00 22.37
N GLN A 886 -10.06 11.07 23.07
CA GLN A 886 -9.46 9.77 23.45
C GLN A 886 -9.25 8.86 22.24
N PHE A 887 -9.95 9.09 21.13
CA PHE A 887 -9.69 8.41 19.85
C PHE A 887 -8.28 8.73 19.32
N LEU A 888 -7.77 9.94 19.55
CA LEU A 888 -6.41 10.31 19.12
C LEU A 888 -5.34 9.44 19.78
N ALA A 889 -5.53 9.05 21.05
CA ALA A 889 -4.62 8.16 21.76
C ALA A 889 -4.58 6.75 21.15
N TYR A 890 -5.73 6.23 20.69
CA TYR A 890 -5.80 4.98 19.92
C TYR A 890 -5.12 5.14 18.56
N LEU A 891 -5.43 6.20 17.81
CA LEU A 891 -4.91 6.44 16.48
C LEU A 891 -3.38 6.61 16.49
N ASP A 892 -2.84 7.41 17.42
CA ASP A 892 -1.40 7.63 17.61
C ASP A 892 -0.69 6.31 18.00
N SER A 893 -1.27 5.54 18.92
CA SER A 893 -0.72 4.22 19.30
C SER A 893 -0.78 3.21 18.16
N LEU A 894 -1.83 3.26 17.34
CA LEU A 894 -2.00 2.39 16.17
C LEU A 894 -0.96 2.73 15.10
N VAL A 895 -0.73 4.01 14.80
CA VAL A 895 0.31 4.44 13.83
C VAL A 895 1.70 4.05 14.34
N LYS A 896 2.00 4.32 15.63
CA LYS A 896 3.27 3.96 16.27
C LYS A 896 3.51 2.46 16.44
N SER A 897 2.50 1.61 16.23
CA SER A 897 2.67 0.14 16.19
C SER A 897 3.39 -0.35 14.94
N ARG A 898 3.50 0.50 13.90
CA ARG A 898 4.25 0.27 12.66
C ARG A 898 5.61 0.97 12.70
N PRO A 899 6.62 0.52 11.94
CA PRO A 899 7.92 1.19 11.85
C PRO A 899 7.77 2.59 11.20
N GLU A 900 8.64 3.54 11.54
CA GLU A 900 8.47 4.98 11.22
C GLU A 900 8.34 5.28 9.72
N ASP A 901 9.06 4.50 8.90
CA ASP A 901 9.04 4.49 7.44
C ASP A 901 7.66 4.15 6.86
N GLN A 902 6.84 3.36 7.58
CA GLN A 902 5.51 2.95 7.13
C GLN A 902 4.38 3.86 7.61
N TRP A 903 4.64 4.81 8.52
CA TRP A 903 3.59 5.65 9.11
C TRP A 903 2.73 6.39 8.09
N PRO A 904 3.26 7.03 7.02
CA PRO A 904 2.44 7.72 6.04
C PRO A 904 1.51 6.74 5.29
N SER A 905 2.07 5.65 4.76
CA SER A 905 1.29 4.64 4.01
C SER A 905 0.20 3.97 4.84
N PHE A 906 0.47 3.73 6.13
CA PHE A 906 -0.50 3.12 7.02
C PHE A 906 -1.60 4.12 7.44
N LEU A 907 -1.25 5.38 7.71
CA LEU A 907 -2.25 6.41 8.00
C LEU A 907 -3.15 6.68 6.78
N GLU A 908 -2.60 6.66 5.58
CA GLU A 908 -3.36 6.77 4.32
C GLU A 908 -4.35 5.60 4.14
N PHE A 909 -3.97 4.38 4.52
CA PHE A 909 -4.87 3.23 4.52
C PHE A 909 -6.03 3.37 5.53
N LEU A 910 -5.77 3.96 6.70
CA LEU A 910 -6.81 4.20 7.73
C LEU A 910 -7.77 5.34 7.35
N LEU A 911 -7.34 6.29 6.53
CA LEU A 911 -8.11 7.44 6.03
C LEU A 911 -9.02 7.08 4.83
N GLN A 912 -9.75 5.97 4.93
CA GLN A 912 -10.73 5.55 3.93
C GLN A 912 -12.14 5.60 4.55
N PRO A 913 -12.97 6.63 4.27
CA PRO A 913 -12.85 7.66 3.22
C PRO A 913 -11.97 8.87 3.59
N GLU A 914 -11.42 9.56 2.58
CA GLU A 914 -10.52 10.72 2.71
C GLU A 914 -11.13 11.90 3.48
N SER A 915 -12.47 11.99 3.55
CA SER A 915 -13.19 13.00 4.33
C SER A 915 -12.83 12.98 5.82
N LEU A 916 -12.41 11.83 6.36
CA LEU A 916 -11.96 11.68 7.75
C LEU A 916 -10.68 12.48 8.05
N ARG A 917 -9.88 12.84 7.03
CA ARG A 917 -8.61 13.56 7.22
C ARG A 917 -8.84 14.93 7.87
N LEU A 918 -9.85 15.67 7.43
CA LEU A 918 -10.17 17.00 7.97
C LEU A 918 -10.70 16.91 9.40
N GLU A 919 -11.53 15.90 9.69
CA GLU A 919 -12.09 15.67 11.03
C GLU A 919 -10.98 15.30 12.03
N TRP A 920 -10.08 14.39 11.64
CA TRP A 920 -8.97 13.95 12.50
C TRP A 920 -7.93 15.06 12.68
N LEU A 921 -7.67 15.86 11.64
CA LEU A 921 -6.81 17.03 11.74
C LEU A 921 -7.41 18.06 12.70
N LEU A 922 -8.69 18.41 12.54
CA LEU A 922 -9.38 19.34 13.43
C LEU A 922 -9.35 18.87 14.87
N LEU A 923 -9.59 17.58 15.09
CA LEU A 923 -9.55 16.96 16.41
C LEU A 923 -8.13 17.04 17.02
N ALA A 924 -7.10 16.67 16.27
CA ALA A 924 -5.70 16.69 16.72
C ALA A 924 -5.17 18.11 16.97
N VAL A 925 -5.61 19.10 16.18
CA VAL A 925 -5.27 20.52 16.33
C VAL A 925 -6.08 21.17 17.47
N SER A 926 -7.25 20.62 17.84
CA SER A 926 -8.03 21.17 18.97
C SER A 926 -7.61 20.63 20.33
N HIS A 927 -7.04 19.42 20.38
CA HIS A 927 -6.71 18.72 21.63
C HIS A 927 -5.25 18.94 22.04
N ASP A 928 -5.01 19.21 23.32
CA ASP A 928 -3.69 19.56 23.86
C ASP A 928 -2.98 20.67 23.06
N ALA A 929 -3.77 21.62 22.57
CA ALA A 929 -3.30 22.79 21.85
C ALA A 929 -2.93 23.92 22.83
N PRO A 930 -1.88 24.70 22.53
CA PRO A 930 -1.62 25.94 23.25
C PRO A 930 -2.82 26.90 23.19
N PRO A 931 -3.04 27.73 24.22
CA PRO A 931 -4.12 28.72 24.20
C PRO A 931 -3.95 29.67 23.01
N SER A 932 -5.05 30.02 22.33
CA SER A 932 -5.03 30.88 21.13
C SER A 932 -4.35 32.23 21.35
N THR A 933 -4.44 32.76 22.57
CA THR A 933 -3.75 34.00 23.00
C THR A 933 -2.23 33.90 23.00
N SER A 934 -1.67 32.69 22.97
CA SER A 934 -0.23 32.43 22.87
C SER A 934 0.26 32.26 21.43
N THR A 935 -0.64 31.88 20.51
CA THR A 935 -0.29 31.60 19.11
C THR A 935 -0.56 32.77 18.17
N VAL A 936 -1.62 33.54 18.44
CA VAL A 936 -2.09 34.64 17.58
C VAL A 936 -2.20 35.95 18.40
N ASP A 937 -1.96 37.08 17.75
CA ASP A 937 -2.22 38.42 18.31
C ASP A 937 -3.67 38.88 18.07
N ASP A 938 -4.03 40.05 18.61
CA ASP A 938 -5.39 40.61 18.52
C ASP A 938 -5.82 40.93 17.07
N GLU A 939 -4.88 40.92 16.13
CA GLU A 939 -5.08 41.27 14.72
C GLU A 939 -5.11 40.02 13.82
N GLY A 940 -4.98 38.83 14.40
CA GLY A 940 -4.99 37.56 13.68
C GLY A 940 -3.62 37.15 13.10
N HIS A 941 -2.53 37.80 13.51
CA HIS A 941 -1.17 37.49 13.09
C HIS A 941 -0.43 36.59 14.09
N PRO A 942 0.57 35.82 13.63
CA PRO A 942 1.39 34.99 14.52
C PRO A 942 2.09 35.81 15.60
N ARG A 943 2.05 35.34 16.85
CA ARG A 943 2.93 35.89 17.90
C ARG A 943 4.39 35.45 17.66
N PRO A 944 5.38 36.26 18.02
CA PRO A 944 6.79 35.87 17.93
C PRO A 944 7.06 34.51 18.62
N HIS A 945 7.80 33.62 17.95
CA HIS A 945 8.18 32.29 18.42
C HIS A 945 7.04 31.32 18.75
N SER A 946 5.80 31.65 18.37
CA SER A 946 4.64 30.77 18.61
C SER A 946 4.68 29.44 17.87
N HIS A 947 5.49 29.33 16.79
CA HIS A 947 5.73 28.06 16.08
C HIS A 947 6.56 27.06 16.88
N LEU A 948 7.23 27.49 17.96
CA LEU A 948 8.01 26.63 18.86
C LEU A 948 7.18 26.03 20.00
N LEU A 949 5.91 26.41 20.13
CA LEU A 949 5.02 25.86 21.15
C LEU A 949 4.76 24.37 20.89
N SER A 950 4.72 23.57 21.96
CA SER A 950 4.47 22.13 21.89
C SER A 950 2.98 21.83 21.72
N TRP A 951 2.66 20.93 20.79
CA TRP A 951 1.32 20.40 20.58
C TRP A 951 1.31 18.91 20.90
N GLY A 952 0.31 18.42 21.64
CA GLY A 952 0.26 17.02 22.12
C GLY A 952 0.39 15.99 20.99
N TYR A 953 -0.27 16.25 19.85
CA TYR A 953 -0.27 15.38 18.67
C TYR A 953 0.51 15.97 17.48
N SER A 954 1.52 16.81 17.73
CA SER A 954 2.33 17.50 16.69
C SER A 954 2.79 16.58 15.55
N GLN A 955 3.28 15.38 15.87
CA GLN A 955 3.73 14.39 14.88
C GLN A 955 2.59 13.86 14.01
N LEU A 956 1.45 13.52 14.63
CA LEU A 956 0.25 13.07 13.92
C LEU A 956 -0.33 14.18 13.04
N ILE A 957 -0.36 15.43 13.53
CA ILE A 957 -0.79 16.60 12.75
C ILE A 957 0.11 16.78 11.52
N LEU A 958 1.44 16.71 11.68
CA LEU A 958 2.37 16.83 10.56
C LEU A 958 2.28 15.66 9.57
N LEU A 959 2.04 14.43 10.06
CA LEU A 959 1.78 13.28 9.19
C LEU A 959 0.50 13.48 8.38
N LEU A 960 -0.61 13.91 9.01
CA LEU A 960 -1.87 14.22 8.31
C LEU A 960 -1.70 15.32 7.26
N ILE A 961 -0.83 16.30 7.51
CA ILE A 961 -0.52 17.40 6.59
C ILE A 961 0.33 16.97 5.40
N LYS A 962 1.35 16.12 5.63
CA LYS A 962 2.28 15.66 4.59
C LYS A 962 1.71 14.59 3.65
N LEU A 963 0.56 14.01 3.97
CA LEU A 963 -0.11 13.03 3.10
C LEU A 963 -0.61 13.69 1.80
N PRO A 964 -0.59 12.96 0.67
CA PRO A 964 -1.14 13.45 -0.59
C PRO A 964 -2.64 13.76 -0.45
N ALA A 965 -3.04 14.95 -0.88
CA ALA A 965 -4.40 15.47 -0.75
C ALA A 965 -4.72 16.39 -1.94
N ASP A 966 -6.01 16.48 -2.30
CA ASP A 966 -6.45 17.43 -3.32
C ASP A 966 -6.26 18.90 -2.88
N PHE A 967 -6.23 19.81 -3.87
CA PHE A 967 -6.00 21.24 -3.61
C PHE A 967 -7.04 21.82 -2.62
N THR A 968 -8.31 21.44 -2.77
CA THR A 968 -9.41 21.93 -1.91
C THR A 968 -9.29 21.48 -0.45
N THR A 969 -8.79 20.28 -0.20
CA THR A 969 -8.56 19.73 1.14
C THR A 969 -7.36 20.42 1.76
N LYS A 970 -6.27 20.63 1.00
CA LYS A 970 -5.11 21.42 1.47
C LYS A 970 -5.49 22.86 1.82
N GLU A 971 -6.37 23.51 1.06
CA GLU A 971 -6.90 24.84 1.41
C GLU A 971 -7.65 24.82 2.75
N LYS A 972 -8.57 23.86 2.96
CA LYS A 972 -9.29 23.70 4.22
C LYS A 972 -8.35 23.40 5.39
N MET A 973 -7.33 22.57 5.18
CA MET A 973 -6.30 22.27 6.18
C MET A 973 -5.50 23.53 6.54
N THR A 974 -5.23 24.38 5.54
CA THR A 974 -4.53 25.67 5.75
C THR A 974 -5.35 26.59 6.63
N ASP A 975 -6.66 26.66 6.39
CA ASP A 975 -7.59 27.44 7.21
C ASP A 975 -7.67 26.90 8.65
N ILE A 976 -7.72 25.57 8.84
CA ILE A 976 -7.69 24.92 10.17
C ILE A 976 -6.38 25.24 10.91
N CYS A 977 -5.22 25.04 10.27
CA CYS A 977 -3.93 25.33 10.91
C CYS A 977 -3.80 26.82 11.27
N ARG A 978 -4.33 27.72 10.42
CA ARG A 978 -4.32 29.16 10.68
C ARG A 978 -5.25 29.55 11.84
N SER A 979 -6.47 29.01 11.88
CA SER A 979 -7.47 29.40 12.89
C SER A 979 -7.07 28.99 14.30
N TYR A 980 -6.35 27.87 14.45
CA TYR A 980 -5.84 27.39 15.74
C TYR A 980 -4.40 27.84 16.04
N GLY A 981 -3.70 28.44 15.07
CA GLY A 981 -2.32 28.92 15.23
C GLY A 981 -1.26 27.82 15.20
N PHE A 982 -1.51 26.71 14.48
CA PHE A 982 -0.50 25.68 14.21
C PHE A 982 0.40 26.09 13.04
N TRP A 983 1.36 26.96 13.34
CA TRP A 983 2.23 27.57 12.32
C TRP A 983 3.14 26.61 11.56
N PRO A 984 3.74 25.55 12.15
CA PRO A 984 4.56 24.59 11.38
C PRO A 984 3.77 23.92 10.24
N GLY A 985 2.53 23.53 10.51
CA GLY A 985 1.63 22.96 9.52
C GLY A 985 1.17 23.99 8.49
N TYR A 986 0.80 25.20 8.94
CA TYR A 986 0.42 26.30 8.06
C TYR A 986 1.54 26.66 7.07
N LEU A 987 2.79 26.78 7.53
CA LEU A 987 3.93 27.04 6.66
C LEU A 987 4.11 25.90 5.66
N THR A 988 4.12 24.63 6.11
CA THR A 988 4.24 23.46 5.22
C THR A 988 3.18 23.49 4.11
N LEU A 989 1.92 23.75 4.45
CA LEU A 989 0.83 23.88 3.48
C LEU A 989 1.00 25.09 2.55
N CYS A 990 1.49 26.23 3.04
CA CYS A 990 1.83 27.37 2.16
C CYS A 990 2.95 27.04 1.17
N LEU A 991 3.90 26.17 1.52
CA LEU A 991 4.97 25.74 0.62
C LEU A 991 4.40 24.87 -0.51
N GLU A 992 3.54 23.92 -0.15
CA GLU A 992 2.88 23.01 -1.10
C GLU A 992 1.85 23.71 -1.99
N LEU A 993 1.17 24.75 -1.50
CA LEU A 993 0.22 25.57 -2.25
C LEU A 993 0.86 26.75 -3.00
N GLU A 994 2.20 26.84 -3.02
CA GLU A 994 2.98 27.94 -3.63
C GLU A 994 2.62 29.36 -3.11
N ARG A 995 2.05 29.47 -1.91
CA ARG A 995 1.66 30.75 -1.27
C ARG A 995 2.83 31.43 -0.55
N ARG A 996 3.98 31.54 -1.23
CA ARG A 996 5.26 32.03 -0.65
C ARG A 996 5.15 33.41 -0.01
N ARG A 997 4.35 34.32 -0.60
CA ARG A 997 4.12 35.68 -0.03
C ARG A 997 3.46 35.63 1.35
N GLU A 998 2.45 34.78 1.54
CA GLU A 998 1.77 34.60 2.82
C GLU A 998 2.72 33.97 3.85
N ALA A 999 3.50 32.97 3.43
CA ALA A 999 4.50 32.34 4.28
C ALA A 999 5.57 33.33 4.76
N PHE A 1000 6.19 34.12 3.86
CA PHE A 1000 7.17 35.13 4.25
C PHE A 1000 6.58 36.18 5.20
N THR A 1001 5.34 36.59 4.97
CA THR A 1001 4.63 37.51 5.88
C THR A 1001 4.54 36.91 7.28
N ASN A 1002 4.04 35.67 7.41
CA ASN A 1002 3.91 35.00 8.71
C ASN A 1002 5.27 34.69 9.35
N ILE A 1003 6.30 34.30 8.58
CA ILE A 1003 7.67 34.09 9.08
C ILE A 1003 8.21 35.38 9.72
N VAL A 1004 7.99 36.55 9.09
CA VAL A 1004 8.39 37.85 9.65
C VAL A 1004 7.69 38.15 10.99
N TYR A 1005 6.42 37.75 11.15
CA TYR A 1005 5.69 37.84 12.43
C TYR A 1005 6.23 36.88 13.49
N LEU A 1006 6.50 35.62 13.12
CA LEU A 1006 7.12 34.60 13.99
C LEU A 1006 8.52 34.99 14.48
N ASN A 1007 9.20 35.92 13.79
CA ASN A 1007 10.46 36.55 14.22
C ASN A 1007 11.61 35.57 14.45
N ASP A 1008 11.69 34.52 13.63
CA ASP A 1008 12.73 33.50 13.71
C ASP A 1008 13.43 33.33 12.35
N ILE A 1009 14.68 33.77 12.26
CA ILE A 1009 15.44 33.67 11.01
C ILE A 1009 15.82 32.23 10.66
N SER A 1010 15.83 31.30 11.64
CA SER A 1010 16.15 29.90 11.39
C SER A 1010 15.12 29.22 10.49
N LEU A 1011 13.88 29.73 10.45
CA LEU A 1011 12.88 29.30 9.47
C LEU A 1011 13.35 29.56 8.03
N MET A 1012 14.20 30.57 7.82
CA MET A 1012 14.79 30.94 6.52
C MET A 1012 16.22 30.39 6.33
N GLU A 1013 16.78 29.72 7.32
CA GLU A 1013 18.11 29.11 7.26
C GLU A 1013 18.00 27.57 7.22
N GLY A 1014 18.68 26.93 6.26
CA GLY A 1014 18.72 25.46 6.13
C GLY A 1014 17.91 24.92 4.96
N ASP A 1015 17.77 23.60 4.91
CA ASP A 1015 17.15 22.85 3.80
C ASP A 1015 15.60 22.88 3.85
N ASN A 1016 15.02 23.79 4.64
CA ASN A 1016 13.58 23.88 4.91
C ASN A 1016 12.78 24.63 3.82
N GLY A 1017 13.39 25.00 2.69
CA GLY A 1017 12.71 25.56 1.51
C GLY A 1017 12.31 27.05 1.55
N TRP A 1018 12.51 27.75 2.67
CA TRP A 1018 12.10 29.16 2.85
C TRP A 1018 13.19 30.19 2.58
N ILE A 1019 14.24 29.83 1.85
CA ILE A 1019 15.21 30.82 1.37
C ILE A 1019 14.55 31.59 0.22
N PRO A 1020 14.55 32.94 0.21
CA PRO A 1020 14.02 33.71 -0.90
C PRO A 1020 14.82 33.43 -2.19
N GLU A 1021 14.14 33.00 -3.24
CA GLU A 1021 14.77 32.53 -4.49
C GLU A 1021 14.82 33.63 -5.56
N THR A 1022 13.90 34.60 -5.49
CA THR A 1022 13.77 35.67 -6.48
C THR A 1022 14.06 37.04 -5.88
N LEU A 1023 14.49 38.00 -6.72
CA LEU A 1023 14.70 39.39 -6.30
C LEU A 1023 13.42 40.02 -5.72
N GLU A 1024 12.25 39.62 -6.24
CA GLU A 1024 10.95 40.13 -5.77
C GLU A 1024 10.60 39.60 -4.37
N GLU A 1025 10.96 38.37 -4.04
CA GLU A 1025 10.82 37.83 -2.67
C GLU A 1025 11.76 38.54 -1.68
N TRP A 1026 13.01 38.81 -2.09
CA TRP A 1026 13.94 39.61 -1.27
C TRP A 1026 13.42 41.03 -1.03
N LYS A 1027 12.91 41.70 -2.08
CA LYS A 1027 12.26 43.02 -1.93
C LYS A 1027 11.05 42.93 -1.01
N LEU A 1028 10.17 41.94 -1.18
CA LEU A 1028 9.01 41.74 -0.31
C LEU A 1028 9.42 41.63 1.16
N LEU A 1029 10.42 40.79 1.47
CA LEU A 1029 10.93 40.59 2.82
C LEU A 1029 11.48 41.89 3.42
N LEU A 1030 12.25 42.67 2.65
CA LEU A 1030 12.78 43.96 3.09
C LEU A 1030 11.68 45.00 3.31
N HIS A 1031 10.66 45.05 2.45
CA HIS A 1031 9.50 45.94 2.64
C HIS A 1031 8.69 45.55 3.87
N LEU A 1032 8.48 44.25 4.13
CA LEU A 1032 7.79 43.76 5.31
C LEU A 1032 8.52 44.19 6.61
N LEU A 1033 9.85 44.15 6.61
CA LEU A 1033 10.65 44.61 7.74
C LEU A 1033 10.54 46.12 7.97
N GLN A 1034 10.51 46.92 6.90
CA GLN A 1034 10.26 48.36 7.00
C GLN A 1034 8.90 48.66 7.64
N THR A 1035 7.85 47.93 7.24
CA THR A 1035 6.51 48.12 7.82
C THR A 1035 6.41 47.67 9.28
N LYS A 1036 7.20 46.69 9.71
CA LYS A 1036 7.24 46.24 11.11
C LYS A 1036 7.94 47.26 12.01
N SER A 1037 9.01 47.91 11.54
CA SER A 1037 9.71 48.97 12.29
C SER A 1037 8.85 50.22 12.55
N THR A 1038 7.78 50.45 11.76
CA THR A 1038 6.86 51.57 11.98
C THR A 1038 5.77 51.33 13.04
N ARG A 1039 5.61 50.10 13.56
CA ARG A 1039 4.57 49.75 14.54
C ARG A 1039 5.20 49.52 15.92
N PRO A 1040 4.76 50.22 16.99
CA PRO A 1040 5.29 50.00 18.34
C PRO A 1040 4.86 48.62 18.84
N ALA A 1041 5.80 47.70 19.05
CA ALA A 1041 5.52 46.38 19.61
C ALA A 1041 5.10 46.49 21.10
N PRO A 1042 4.00 45.82 21.54
CA PRO A 1042 3.69 45.72 22.96
C PRO A 1042 4.77 44.89 23.67
N GLN A 1043 5.38 45.48 24.71
CA GLN A 1043 6.30 44.80 25.60
C GLN A 1043 5.55 43.82 26.51
N GLU A 1044 5.36 42.58 26.08
CA GLU A 1044 5.13 41.47 27.02
C GLU A 1044 6.02 40.29 26.63
N SER A 1045 7.18 40.26 27.28
CA SER A 1045 8.07 39.11 27.32
C SER A 1045 7.33 37.93 27.96
N LEU A 1046 7.20 36.83 27.22
CA LEU A 1046 7.05 35.51 27.82
C LEU A 1046 8.27 35.28 28.73
N ASN A 1047 8.09 35.58 30.01
CA ASN A 1047 9.05 35.33 31.07
C ASN A 1047 9.25 33.81 31.20
N GLY A 1048 10.33 33.31 30.60
CA GLY A 1048 10.68 31.90 30.66
C GLY A 1048 11.98 31.58 29.94
N SER A 1049 13.11 32.05 30.48
CA SER A 1049 14.45 31.44 30.35
C SER A 1049 14.78 30.69 29.03
N LEU A 1050 14.77 31.37 27.88
CA LEU A 1050 15.43 30.89 26.67
C LEU A 1050 16.57 31.87 26.33
N SER A 1051 17.68 31.76 27.06
CA SER A 1051 18.89 32.57 26.81
C SER A 1051 19.64 32.17 25.53
N ASP A 1052 19.09 31.24 24.74
CA ASP A 1052 19.66 30.70 23.50
C ASP A 1052 18.58 30.62 22.40
N GLY A 1053 17.71 31.64 22.35
CA GLY A 1053 16.65 31.73 21.35
C GLY A 1053 17.18 31.98 19.93
N PRO A 1054 16.45 31.54 18.89
CA PRO A 1054 16.85 31.75 17.50
C PRO A 1054 16.99 33.23 17.17
N ALA A 1055 17.91 33.55 16.25
CA ALA A 1055 18.20 34.94 15.90
C ALA A 1055 16.96 35.64 15.32
N PRO A 1056 16.67 36.89 15.74
CA PRO A 1056 15.47 37.60 15.32
C PRO A 1056 15.57 38.02 13.85
N ILE A 1057 14.42 38.20 13.20
CA ILE A 1057 14.35 38.74 11.84
C ILE A 1057 14.40 40.26 11.93
N ASN A 1058 15.59 40.82 11.77
CA ASN A 1058 15.84 42.26 11.67
C ASN A 1058 16.56 42.61 10.35
N VAL A 1059 16.65 43.90 10.03
CA VAL A 1059 17.28 44.37 8.79
C VAL A 1059 18.72 43.87 8.67
N GLU A 1060 19.48 43.84 9.78
CA GLU A 1060 20.88 43.40 9.79
C GLU A 1060 21.04 41.91 9.45
N ASN A 1061 20.27 41.03 10.10
CA ASN A 1061 20.35 39.59 9.90
C ASN A 1061 19.84 39.19 8.51
N VAL A 1062 18.77 39.84 8.02
CA VAL A 1062 18.28 39.63 6.65
C VAL A 1062 19.26 40.18 5.61
N ALA A 1063 19.92 41.32 5.87
CA ALA A 1063 20.98 41.83 5.00
C ALA A 1063 22.17 40.85 4.95
N LEU A 1064 22.58 40.27 6.09
CA LEU A 1064 23.62 39.23 6.13
C LEU A 1064 23.21 37.97 5.36
N LEU A 1065 21.95 37.53 5.49
CA LEU A 1065 21.41 36.41 4.72
C LEU A 1065 21.39 36.71 3.21
N LEU A 1066 20.99 37.92 2.83
CA LEU A 1066 21.01 38.41 1.44
C LEU A 1066 22.44 38.44 0.87
N ALA A 1067 23.41 38.96 1.64
CA ALA A 1067 24.83 38.98 1.26
C ALA A 1067 25.41 37.57 1.09
N LYS A 1068 24.97 36.62 1.92
CA LYS A 1068 25.34 35.21 1.82
C LYS A 1068 24.70 34.51 0.61
N ALA A 1069 23.45 34.85 0.28
CA ALA A 1069 22.71 34.23 -0.84
C ALA A 1069 23.09 34.79 -2.22
N MET A 1070 23.26 36.11 -2.36
CA MET A 1070 23.44 36.79 -3.65
C MET A 1070 24.84 37.39 -3.86
N GLY A 1071 25.69 37.36 -2.83
CA GLY A 1071 26.99 38.03 -2.81
C GLY A 1071 26.92 39.48 -2.30
N PRO A 1072 28.02 40.02 -1.77
CA PRO A 1072 28.03 41.30 -1.07
C PRO A 1072 27.68 42.51 -1.96
N ASP A 1073 28.13 42.52 -3.22
CA ASP A 1073 27.91 43.66 -4.11
C ASP A 1073 26.45 43.77 -4.59
N ARG A 1074 25.80 42.63 -4.89
CA ARG A 1074 24.38 42.59 -5.27
C ARG A 1074 23.47 42.86 -4.07
N ALA A 1075 23.85 42.38 -2.88
CA ALA A 1075 23.13 42.68 -1.66
C ALA A 1075 23.18 44.19 -1.35
N TRP A 1076 24.35 44.82 -1.51
CA TRP A 1076 24.50 46.26 -1.31
C TRP A 1076 23.64 47.08 -2.28
N SER A 1077 23.62 46.73 -3.58
CA SER A 1077 22.77 47.43 -4.55
C SER A 1077 21.29 47.32 -4.21
N LEU A 1078 20.83 46.15 -3.78
CA LEU A 1078 19.43 45.93 -3.43
C LEU A 1078 19.03 46.66 -2.13
N LEU A 1079 19.90 46.67 -1.12
CA LEU A 1079 19.70 47.43 0.12
C LEU A 1079 19.68 48.94 -0.14
N GLN A 1080 20.47 49.41 -1.11
CA GLN A 1080 20.46 50.81 -1.55
C GLN A 1080 19.18 51.16 -2.32
N GLU A 1081 18.71 50.29 -3.21
CA GLU A 1081 17.42 50.44 -3.91
C GLU A 1081 16.24 50.48 -2.94
N CYS A 1082 16.27 49.67 -1.88
CA CYS A 1082 15.23 49.67 -0.83
C CYS A 1082 15.41 50.78 0.23
N GLY A 1083 16.48 51.60 0.16
CA GLY A 1083 16.73 52.68 1.12
C GLY A 1083 17.21 52.23 2.51
N LEU A 1084 17.59 50.97 2.69
CA LEU A 1084 18.01 50.37 3.97
C LEU A 1084 19.52 50.42 4.23
N ALA A 1085 20.30 50.90 3.27
CA ALA A 1085 21.76 50.93 3.35
C ALA A 1085 22.31 51.77 4.54
N LEU A 1086 21.52 52.74 5.04
CA LEU A 1086 21.91 53.60 6.17
C LEU A 1086 21.74 52.93 7.55
N GLU A 1087 21.00 51.83 7.65
CA GLU A 1087 20.68 51.16 8.92
C GLU A 1087 21.65 50.02 9.27
N LEU A 1088 22.66 49.78 8.44
CA LEU A 1088 23.57 48.62 8.55
C LEU A 1088 24.74 48.90 9.50
N SER A 1089 25.03 47.93 10.37
CA SER A 1089 26.10 48.01 11.36
C SER A 1089 27.50 47.84 10.73
N GLU A 1090 28.56 48.18 11.49
CA GLU A 1090 29.94 47.90 11.10
C GLU A 1090 30.20 46.38 10.92
N LYS A 1091 29.42 45.53 11.60
CA LYS A 1091 29.49 44.07 11.47
C LYS A 1091 29.14 43.63 10.05
N PHE A 1092 28.08 44.20 9.46
CA PHE A 1092 27.69 43.91 8.08
C PHE A 1092 28.81 44.25 7.09
N THR A 1093 29.42 45.43 7.22
CA THR A 1093 30.52 45.88 6.35
C THR A 1093 31.73 44.95 6.46
N ARG A 1094 32.15 44.62 7.69
CA ARG A 1094 33.26 43.68 7.93
C ARG A 1094 32.98 42.32 7.31
N THR A 1095 31.76 41.78 7.48
CA THR A 1095 31.37 40.50 6.88
C THR A 1095 31.38 40.56 5.36
N CYS A 1096 30.89 41.65 4.75
CA CYS A 1096 30.94 41.82 3.29
C CYS A 1096 32.37 41.87 2.75
N ASP A 1097 33.29 42.54 3.43
CA ASP A 1097 34.69 42.60 3.01
C ASP A 1097 35.37 41.23 3.09
N ILE A 1098 35.06 40.45 4.14
CA ILE A 1098 35.53 39.07 4.24
C ILE A 1098 34.96 38.22 3.10
N LEU A 1099 33.66 38.33 2.82
CA LEU A 1099 33.02 37.60 1.72
C LEU A 1099 33.67 37.95 0.36
N ARG A 1100 33.97 39.23 0.11
CA ARG A 1100 34.71 39.66 -1.10
C ARG A 1100 36.10 39.03 -1.20
N ILE A 1101 36.86 39.01 -0.10
CA ILE A 1101 38.20 38.40 -0.06
C ILE A 1101 38.10 36.89 -0.33
N ALA A 1102 37.13 36.22 0.28
CA ALA A 1102 36.90 34.79 0.11
C ALA A 1102 36.53 34.44 -1.33
N GLU A 1103 35.61 35.20 -1.93
CA GLU A 1103 35.19 35.02 -3.32
C GLU A 1103 36.37 35.22 -4.29
N ARG A 1104 37.22 36.23 -4.06
CA ARG A 1104 38.43 36.47 -4.86
C ARG A 1104 39.45 35.32 -4.74
N ARG A 1105 39.64 34.78 -3.54
CA ARG A 1105 40.53 33.62 -3.31
C ARG A 1105 39.99 32.34 -3.94
N GLN A 1106 38.69 32.09 -3.83
CA GLN A 1106 38.04 30.95 -4.46
C GLN A 1106 38.15 31.01 -5.99
N ARG A 1107 37.91 32.17 -6.61
CA ARG A 1107 38.12 32.35 -8.06
C ARG A 1107 39.56 32.07 -8.47
N ALA A 1108 40.55 32.57 -7.73
CA ALA A 1108 41.96 32.32 -8.02
C ALA A 1108 42.34 30.84 -7.89
N LEU A 1109 41.78 30.12 -6.89
CA LEU A 1109 41.98 28.68 -6.72
C LEU A 1109 41.39 27.89 -7.90
N ILE A 1110 40.15 28.20 -8.29
CA ILE A 1110 39.47 27.56 -9.43
C ILE A 1110 40.26 27.81 -10.71
N GLN A 1111 40.71 29.04 -10.95
CA GLN A 1111 41.55 29.36 -12.12
C GLN A 1111 42.86 28.56 -12.12
N GLY A 1112 43.56 28.47 -10.99
CA GLY A 1112 44.79 27.68 -10.88
C GLY A 1112 44.58 26.17 -11.08
N MET A 1113 43.41 25.64 -10.70
CA MET A 1113 43.03 24.26 -10.97
C MET A 1113 42.72 24.01 -12.45
N LEU A 1114 42.03 24.95 -13.10
CA LEU A 1114 41.76 24.89 -14.54
C LEU A 1114 43.05 24.95 -15.36
N GLU A 1115 43.99 25.85 -15.03
CA GLU A 1115 45.28 25.96 -15.70
C GLU A 1115 46.13 24.66 -15.56
N LYS A 1116 46.09 24.01 -14.39
CA LYS A 1116 46.77 22.72 -14.18
C LYS A 1116 46.10 21.59 -14.96
N CYS A 1117 44.77 21.56 -15.00
CA CYS A 1117 44.03 20.59 -15.83
C CYS A 1117 44.36 20.77 -17.30
N ASP A 1118 44.40 22.01 -17.80
CA ASP A 1118 44.73 22.33 -19.19
C ASP A 1118 46.15 21.87 -19.55
N ARG A 1119 47.17 22.20 -18.71
CA ARG A 1119 48.54 21.71 -18.92
C ARG A 1119 48.64 20.19 -18.92
N PHE A 1120 47.90 19.52 -18.04
CA PHE A 1120 47.88 18.07 -17.98
C PHE A 1120 47.25 17.45 -19.23
N LEU A 1121 46.14 18.02 -19.74
CA LEU A 1121 45.52 17.59 -20.99
C LEU A 1121 46.46 17.75 -22.19
N TRP A 1122 47.16 18.89 -22.30
CA TRP A 1122 48.17 19.10 -23.35
C TRP A 1122 49.33 18.09 -23.25
N SER A 1123 49.77 17.73 -22.04
CA SER A 1123 50.85 16.74 -21.85
C SER A 1123 50.47 15.31 -22.22
N GLN A 1124 49.18 14.97 -22.23
CA GLN A 1124 48.68 13.65 -22.65
C GLN A 1124 48.40 13.58 -24.15
N GLN A 1125 48.29 14.73 -24.82
CA GLN A 1125 48.05 14.83 -26.26
C GLN A 1125 49.36 14.78 -27.08
N ALA A 1126 50.47 15.21 -26.48
CA ALA A 1126 51.83 15.08 -27.01
C ALA A 1126 52.41 13.70 -26.73
#